data_AF-A0A6G1LN06-F1
#
_entry.id   AF-A0A6G1LN06-F1
#
_cell.length_a   1.000
_cell.length_b   1.000
_cell.length_c   1.000
_cell.angle_alpha   90.00
_cell.angle_beta   90.00
_cell.angle_gamma   90.00
#
_symmetry.space_group_name_H-M   'P 1'
#
loop_
_entity.id
_entity.type
_entity.pdbx_description
1 polymer ?
#
loop_
_entity_poly.entity_id
_entity_poly.type
_entity_poly.pdbx_seq_one_letter_code
_entity_poly.pdbx_strand_id
1 'polypeptide(L)'
;MHRQSGPLLALLWLCASPVQSMISAGRPGHGFIGYGITMYNPRCAYACHDSISNPLRCSTEDNSMPGMTMWDTPPECYANDDPYLQTLAYCIFTRCEDVEVWQLERYWNMNVAGRHTRQPLPKYSYQEAMAKIERLPNSTISKDDVLAAVSLVDEETYDANDNTLRVVEKMEARQDDYGLVLLITGSILPIAFSMLRFLPFPRRLASRFSATFVYSPLFRSWDWFPFSLPTRGQAFLIAYFSLINIILCAVGYDTTWPHTWFAWRGQQIPVYVSDRSGVFSAANMALLTLYAGRNNFLLWLTDWSHSTFLLLHRWIAIIAVLEACLHSAIYLGLYLDPRSGESHSSESKLPYWYWGIISTLAMTLLLPLSVAQLRRKVYEVFLASHVAFALLAYVAYYYHITRRYDRQWGYETWIYLAFAIWAFDRLLRVMKLARNGIKRGQITIIDDDYVRLDVPGVAGSGGHAYLYFPTLSWRVWENHPFSVACGFLSHASGVAMCSPSEVPSTYVTSDTKSMAMKESADASPDRSGDISSAKLHTPAPTDIGLTFFIRTCKGMTSRLRNRTTLPVLVEGPYGASHHGIDISTYPNILCIAGGVGITAVVPLLTNCSGGRSKLFWSVRRGTGLVHALRDSLKSLRMAGVDIEVREGGRIELQAVIAGEIEAGALTTGGTAIFVSGPPGMADEVRRVVARVASQAKTAVIAFHEESFSW
;
A
#
# COMPACT_ATOMS: atom_id res chain seq x y z
N MET A 1 7.76 30.54 34.98
CA MET A 1 7.87 29.07 34.82
C MET A 1 6.48 28.44 34.95
N HIS A 2 5.75 28.32 33.85
CA HIS A 2 4.68 27.32 33.68
C HIS A 2 4.62 27.01 32.19
N ARG A 3 4.86 25.74 31.87
CA ARG A 3 5.28 25.25 30.56
C ARG A 3 4.09 24.56 29.89
N GLN A 4 3.65 25.15 28.79
CA GLN A 4 3.25 24.52 27.53
C GLN A 4 2.54 23.16 27.62
N SER A 5 1.22 23.21 27.57
CA SER A 5 0.37 22.17 27.01
C SER A 5 -0.32 22.75 25.78
N GLY A 6 -0.15 22.10 24.62
CA GLY A 6 -1.09 22.18 23.50
C GLY A 6 -0.63 22.91 22.22
N PRO A 7 -0.08 22.19 21.23
CA PRO A 7 -0.18 22.56 19.82
C PRO A 7 -1.38 21.87 19.13
N LEU A 8 -2.36 21.36 19.88
CA LEU A 8 -3.51 20.58 19.36
C LEU A 8 -4.83 21.38 19.27
N LEU A 9 -4.90 22.59 19.81
CA LEU A 9 -6.12 23.42 19.80
C LEU A 9 -6.11 24.56 18.76
N ALA A 10 -5.00 24.80 18.07
CA ALA A 10 -4.92 25.84 17.03
C ALA A 10 -5.49 25.40 15.66
N LEU A 11 -5.87 24.12 15.52
CA LEU A 11 -6.42 23.54 14.28
C LEU A 11 -7.96 23.61 14.19
N LEU A 12 -8.65 24.12 15.21
CA LEU A 12 -10.12 24.06 15.32
C LEU A 12 -10.83 25.41 15.14
N TRP A 13 -10.16 26.48 14.68
CA TRP A 13 -10.74 27.83 14.65
C TRP A 13 -10.66 28.55 13.29
N LEU A 14 -10.80 27.82 12.18
CA LEU A 14 -10.93 28.41 10.85
C LEU A 14 -12.20 27.91 10.15
N CYS A 15 -13.35 28.30 10.72
CA CYS A 15 -14.66 28.20 10.09
C CYS A 15 -15.36 29.55 10.21
N ALA A 16 -15.38 30.33 9.13
CA ALA A 16 -16.51 31.16 8.69
C ALA A 16 -16.06 32.08 7.55
N SER A 17 -16.61 31.83 6.35
CA SER A 17 -17.15 32.80 5.39
C SER A 17 -17.04 32.24 3.96
N PRO A 18 -18.14 32.26 3.18
CA PRO A 18 -18.15 31.76 1.81
C PRO A 18 -17.67 32.85 0.86
N VAL A 19 -16.87 32.48 -0.12
CA VAL A 19 -16.70 33.26 -1.35
C VAL A 19 -16.92 32.27 -2.48
N GLN A 20 -18.09 32.37 -3.10
CA GLN A 20 -18.45 31.66 -4.32
C GLN A 20 -17.46 32.04 -5.43
N SER A 21 -16.65 31.08 -5.84
CA SER A 21 -16.48 30.84 -7.27
C SER A 21 -16.57 29.33 -7.51
N MET A 22 -17.54 28.94 -8.34
CA MET A 22 -17.84 27.59 -8.82
C MET A 22 -17.58 26.44 -7.82
N ILE A 23 -18.01 26.59 -6.57
CA ILE A 23 -18.08 25.49 -5.60
C ILE A 23 -19.42 24.78 -5.85
N SER A 24 -19.37 23.49 -6.18
CA SER A 24 -20.60 22.71 -6.32
C SER A 24 -21.07 22.30 -4.91
N ALA A 25 -22.10 22.98 -4.39
CA ALA A 25 -22.70 22.69 -3.09
C ALA A 25 -23.91 21.75 -3.27
N GLY A 26 -23.63 20.50 -3.64
CA GLY A 26 -24.64 19.48 -3.90
C GLY A 26 -24.99 18.59 -2.70
N ARG A 27 -25.91 17.65 -2.92
CA ARG A 27 -26.16 16.55 -1.96
C ARG A 27 -25.01 15.53 -2.01
N PRO A 28 -24.56 14.98 -0.85
CA PRO A 28 -23.46 14.02 -0.83
C PRO A 28 -23.78 12.74 -1.60
N GLY A 29 -22.88 12.38 -2.53
CA GLY A 29 -22.89 11.10 -3.23
C GLY A 29 -21.96 10.10 -2.54
N HIS A 30 -22.25 8.80 -2.64
CA HIS A 30 -21.39 7.75 -2.10
C HIS A 30 -21.04 6.75 -3.20
N GLY A 31 -19.75 6.51 -3.40
CA GLY A 31 -19.24 5.62 -4.45
C GLY A 31 -18.36 6.36 -5.45
N PHE A 32 -18.30 5.83 -6.66
CA PHE A 32 -17.62 6.43 -7.80
C PHE A 32 -18.66 6.88 -8.83
N ILE A 33 -18.31 7.83 -9.69
CA ILE A 33 -19.16 8.24 -10.80
C ILE A 33 -19.28 7.05 -11.76
N GLY A 34 -20.52 6.62 -12.04
CA GLY A 34 -20.83 5.37 -12.74
C GLY A 34 -21.03 4.15 -11.83
N TYR A 35 -20.59 4.19 -10.57
CA TYR A 35 -20.76 3.12 -9.57
C TYR A 35 -21.28 3.65 -8.23
N GLY A 36 -22.61 3.75 -8.12
CA GLY A 36 -23.29 4.29 -6.94
C GLY A 36 -23.60 5.77 -7.02
N ILE A 37 -22.93 6.51 -7.92
CA ILE A 37 -23.23 7.90 -8.25
C ILE A 37 -23.56 8.00 -9.75
N THR A 38 -24.70 8.58 -10.09
CA THR A 38 -25.08 8.93 -11.47
C THR A 38 -25.22 10.43 -11.55
N MET A 39 -24.52 11.07 -12.49
CA MET A 39 -24.63 12.52 -12.66
C MET A 39 -25.88 12.82 -13.49
N TYR A 40 -26.43 14.02 -13.34
CA TYR A 40 -27.44 14.58 -14.24
C TYR A 40 -28.56 13.62 -14.71
N ASN A 41 -29.15 12.80 -13.83
CA ASN A 41 -30.22 11.88 -14.20
C ASN A 41 -31.60 12.35 -13.69
N PRO A 42 -32.60 12.62 -14.56
CA PRO A 42 -32.57 12.54 -16.03
C PRO A 42 -31.95 13.77 -16.69
N ARG A 43 -31.12 13.56 -17.72
CA ARG A 43 -30.26 14.61 -18.30
C ARG A 43 -31.04 15.76 -18.93
N CYS A 44 -32.11 15.43 -19.66
CA CYS A 44 -32.99 16.41 -20.29
C CYS A 44 -33.59 17.40 -19.27
N ALA A 45 -33.90 16.95 -18.05
CA ALA A 45 -34.46 17.82 -17.03
C ALA A 45 -33.41 18.78 -16.45
N TYR A 46 -32.19 18.28 -16.21
CA TYR A 46 -31.06 19.15 -15.85
C TYR A 46 -30.71 20.15 -16.95
N ALA A 47 -30.75 19.74 -18.22
CA ALA A 47 -30.53 20.63 -19.35
C ALA A 47 -31.61 21.72 -19.44
N CYS A 48 -32.89 21.37 -19.25
CA CYS A 48 -33.99 22.34 -19.16
C CYS A 48 -33.79 23.33 -18.01
N HIS A 49 -33.47 22.84 -16.81
CA HIS A 49 -33.20 23.68 -15.65
C HIS A 49 -32.04 24.65 -15.90
N ASP A 50 -30.91 24.16 -16.40
CA ASP A 50 -29.70 24.96 -16.64
C ASP A 50 -29.85 25.90 -17.85
N SER A 51 -30.91 25.74 -18.66
CA SER A 51 -31.23 26.63 -19.78
C SER A 51 -32.09 27.83 -19.39
N ILE A 52 -32.72 27.79 -18.21
CA ILE A 52 -33.54 28.89 -17.70
C ILE A 52 -32.69 29.71 -16.72
N SER A 53 -31.84 30.57 -17.29
CA SER A 53 -30.92 31.44 -16.53
C SER A 53 -31.44 32.86 -16.34
N ASN A 54 -32.69 33.13 -16.73
CA ASN A 54 -33.32 34.44 -16.62
C ASN A 54 -33.39 34.91 -15.16
N PRO A 55 -33.27 36.23 -14.91
CA PRO A 55 -33.67 36.77 -13.63
C PRO A 55 -35.17 36.51 -13.38
N LEU A 56 -35.51 36.21 -12.14
CA LEU A 56 -36.88 36.06 -11.66
C LEU A 56 -37.31 37.35 -10.96
N ARG A 57 -38.61 37.50 -10.69
CA ARG A 57 -39.14 38.71 -10.04
C ARG A 57 -38.58 38.93 -8.62
N CYS A 58 -38.13 37.87 -7.98
CA CYS A 58 -37.50 37.89 -6.66
C CYS A 58 -35.96 37.85 -6.72
N SER A 59 -35.37 37.96 -7.91
CA SER A 59 -33.91 38.09 -8.06
C SER A 59 -33.46 39.48 -7.64
N THR A 60 -32.25 39.55 -7.07
CA THR A 60 -31.60 40.80 -6.66
C THR A 60 -30.39 41.08 -7.53
N GLU A 61 -30.18 42.34 -7.92
CA GLU A 61 -28.96 42.73 -8.64
C GLU A 61 -27.74 42.65 -7.71
N ASP A 62 -26.78 41.81 -8.09
CA ASP A 62 -25.47 41.77 -7.47
C ASP A 62 -24.55 42.80 -8.15
N ASN A 63 -24.23 43.86 -7.40
CA ASN A 63 -23.37 44.95 -7.83
C ASN A 63 -21.89 44.74 -7.46
N SER A 64 -21.49 43.49 -7.15
CA SER A 64 -20.13 43.14 -6.73
C SER A 64 -19.06 43.37 -7.81
N MET A 65 -19.42 43.41 -9.09
CA MET A 65 -18.52 43.62 -10.24
C MET A 65 -18.89 44.89 -11.04
N PRO A 66 -18.01 45.90 -11.12
CA PRO A 66 -18.29 47.11 -11.90
C PRO A 66 -18.39 46.82 -13.40
N GLY A 67 -19.56 47.09 -14.01
CA GLY A 67 -19.77 47.03 -15.45
C GLY A 67 -20.42 45.74 -15.98
N MET A 68 -20.81 44.80 -15.11
CA MET A 68 -21.66 43.66 -15.47
C MET A 68 -22.82 43.54 -14.48
N THR A 69 -24.06 43.55 -14.98
CA THR A 69 -25.25 43.31 -14.15
C THR A 69 -25.39 41.81 -13.94
N MET A 70 -25.09 41.34 -12.75
CA MET A 70 -25.29 39.94 -12.35
C MET A 70 -26.53 39.86 -11.47
N TRP A 71 -27.31 38.79 -11.63
CA TRP A 71 -28.52 38.57 -10.83
C TRP A 71 -28.30 37.41 -9.87
N ASP A 72 -28.54 37.64 -8.59
CA ASP A 72 -28.57 36.60 -7.57
C ASP A 72 -30.02 36.17 -7.33
N THR A 73 -30.28 34.87 -7.44
CA THR A 73 -31.62 34.29 -7.34
C THR A 73 -31.63 33.21 -6.26
N PRO A 74 -32.28 33.45 -5.11
CA PRO A 74 -32.25 32.50 -4.01
C PRO A 74 -33.09 31.25 -4.31
N PRO A 75 -32.78 30.09 -3.70
CA PRO A 75 -33.56 28.85 -3.87
C PRO A 75 -35.06 29.01 -3.59
N GLU A 76 -35.43 29.87 -2.63
CA GLU A 76 -36.82 30.20 -2.30
C GLU A 76 -37.55 30.87 -3.46
N CYS A 77 -36.82 31.62 -4.29
CA CYS A 77 -37.37 32.27 -5.47
C CYS A 77 -37.71 31.23 -6.55
N TYR A 78 -36.76 30.35 -6.88
CA TYR A 78 -37.00 29.24 -7.80
C TYR A 78 -38.12 28.30 -7.35
N ALA A 79 -38.25 28.06 -6.05
CA ALA A 79 -39.28 27.19 -5.51
C ALA A 79 -40.71 27.77 -5.60
N ASN A 80 -40.86 29.10 -5.68
CA ASN A 80 -42.17 29.76 -5.56
C ASN A 80 -42.62 30.56 -6.79
N ASP A 81 -41.73 30.83 -7.74
CA ASP A 81 -42.03 31.62 -8.93
C ASP A 81 -42.86 30.83 -9.97
N ASP A 82 -44.12 31.24 -10.16
CA ASP A 82 -45.05 30.53 -11.04
C ASP A 82 -44.58 30.49 -12.51
N PRO A 83 -44.13 31.60 -13.14
CA PRO A 83 -43.56 31.57 -14.50
C PRO A 83 -42.39 30.62 -14.68
N TYR A 84 -41.45 30.58 -13.73
CA TYR A 84 -40.31 29.67 -13.74
C TYR A 84 -40.74 28.21 -13.67
N LEU A 85 -41.56 27.85 -12.66
CA LEU A 85 -42.06 26.49 -12.49
C LEU A 85 -42.82 26.01 -13.73
N GLN A 86 -43.70 26.84 -14.30
CA GLN A 86 -44.45 26.47 -15.50
C GLN A 86 -43.55 26.33 -16.74
N THR A 87 -42.57 27.22 -16.92
CA THR A 87 -41.60 27.17 -18.02
C THR A 87 -40.74 25.90 -17.94
N LEU A 88 -40.20 25.59 -16.76
CA LEU A 88 -39.40 24.40 -16.54
C LEU A 88 -40.22 23.12 -16.73
N ALA A 89 -41.44 23.08 -16.19
CA ALA A 89 -42.34 21.94 -16.37
C ALA A 89 -42.61 21.68 -17.86
N TYR A 90 -42.91 22.74 -18.62
CA TYR A 90 -43.15 22.65 -20.06
C TYR A 90 -41.92 22.19 -20.85
N CYS A 91 -40.73 22.69 -20.50
CA CYS A 91 -39.48 22.21 -21.11
C CYS A 91 -39.26 20.71 -20.85
N ILE A 92 -39.43 20.27 -19.60
CA ILE A 92 -39.30 18.86 -19.23
C ILE A 92 -40.32 18.01 -20.00
N PHE A 93 -41.57 18.44 -20.09
CA PHE A 93 -42.61 17.73 -20.82
C PHE A 93 -42.27 17.54 -22.31
N THR A 94 -41.68 18.55 -22.95
CA THR A 94 -41.34 18.51 -24.37
C THR A 94 -40.02 17.81 -24.68
N ARG A 95 -39.08 17.76 -23.72
CA ARG A 95 -37.71 17.24 -23.93
C ARG A 95 -37.44 15.88 -23.28
N CYS A 96 -38.26 15.45 -22.32
CA CYS A 96 -38.07 14.22 -21.56
C CYS A 96 -39.14 13.15 -21.87
N GLU A 97 -39.41 12.88 -23.15
CA GLU A 97 -40.46 11.93 -23.57
C GLU A 97 -40.21 10.49 -23.07
N ASP A 98 -38.94 10.06 -23.01
CA ASP A 98 -38.55 8.70 -22.62
C ASP A 98 -38.41 8.48 -21.10
N VAL A 99 -38.80 9.45 -20.28
CA VAL A 99 -38.60 9.40 -18.82
C VAL A 99 -39.92 9.18 -18.10
N GLU A 100 -39.95 8.21 -17.18
CA GLU A 100 -41.16 7.91 -16.41
C GLU A 100 -41.52 9.07 -15.47
N VAL A 101 -42.82 9.36 -15.35
CA VAL A 101 -43.32 10.52 -14.59
C VAL A 101 -42.85 10.53 -13.13
N TRP A 102 -42.73 9.37 -12.47
CA TRP A 102 -42.25 9.32 -11.09
C TRP A 102 -40.78 9.75 -10.97
N GLN A 103 -39.95 9.52 -11.98
CA GLN A 103 -38.56 9.97 -12.01
C GLN A 103 -38.50 11.49 -12.18
N LEU A 104 -39.39 12.04 -13.02
CA LEU A 104 -39.55 13.49 -13.19
C LEU A 104 -40.03 14.16 -11.91
N GLU A 105 -41.03 13.59 -11.21
CA GLU A 105 -41.49 14.10 -9.90
C GLU A 105 -40.39 14.03 -8.85
N ARG A 106 -39.60 12.94 -8.83
CA ARG A 106 -38.45 12.83 -7.93
C ARG A 106 -37.40 13.89 -8.26
N TYR A 107 -37.08 14.09 -9.53
CA TYR A 107 -36.18 15.15 -9.97
C TYR A 107 -36.72 16.52 -9.57
N TRP A 108 -38.01 16.77 -9.81
CA TRP A 108 -38.70 18.04 -9.57
C TRP A 108 -38.56 18.48 -8.13
N ASN A 109 -38.99 17.60 -7.22
CA ASN A 109 -38.91 17.81 -5.77
C ASN A 109 -37.47 18.10 -5.31
N MET A 110 -36.51 17.42 -5.91
CA MET A 110 -35.12 17.46 -5.46
C MET A 110 -34.27 18.55 -6.13
N ASN A 111 -34.59 19.07 -7.31
CA ASN A 111 -33.62 19.86 -8.09
C ASN A 111 -34.13 21.20 -8.62
N VAL A 112 -35.44 21.46 -8.59
CA VAL A 112 -36.03 22.69 -9.17
C VAL A 112 -35.65 23.94 -8.40
N ALA A 113 -35.61 23.88 -7.08
CA ALA A 113 -35.19 25.00 -6.24
C ALA A 113 -33.66 25.21 -6.25
N GLY A 114 -32.89 24.27 -6.80
CA GLY A 114 -31.44 24.23 -6.72
C GLY A 114 -30.91 22.84 -6.36
N ARG A 115 -29.61 22.76 -6.06
CA ARG A 115 -28.90 21.49 -5.81
C ARG A 115 -28.44 21.33 -4.35
N HIS A 116 -28.78 22.26 -3.48
CA HIS A 116 -28.30 22.27 -2.10
C HIS A 116 -28.87 21.11 -1.26
N THR A 117 -28.10 20.74 -0.23
CA THR A 117 -28.52 19.70 0.72
C THR A 117 -29.77 20.10 1.50
N ARG A 118 -29.92 21.40 1.81
CA ARG A 118 -31.11 21.97 2.43
C ARG A 118 -31.64 23.07 1.53
N GLN A 119 -32.86 22.89 1.05
CA GLN A 119 -33.54 23.83 0.17
C GLN A 119 -35.06 23.68 0.29
N PRO A 120 -35.83 24.73 -0.06
CA PRO A 120 -37.29 24.68 -0.03
C PRO A 120 -37.86 23.68 -1.03
N LEU A 121 -39.03 23.13 -0.71
CA LEU A 121 -39.81 22.32 -1.64
C LEU A 121 -40.47 23.23 -2.68
N PRO A 122 -40.56 22.81 -3.95
CA PRO A 122 -41.33 23.54 -4.96
C PRO A 122 -42.78 23.72 -4.53
N LYS A 123 -43.36 24.89 -4.84
CA LYS A 123 -44.75 25.26 -4.54
C LYS A 123 -45.78 24.29 -5.12
N TYR A 124 -45.47 23.70 -6.27
CA TYR A 124 -46.31 22.72 -6.97
C TYR A 124 -45.51 21.46 -7.29
N SER A 125 -46.18 20.32 -7.36
CA SER A 125 -45.64 19.13 -8.04
C SER A 125 -45.42 19.37 -9.53
N TYR A 126 -44.65 18.50 -10.20
CA TYR A 126 -44.41 18.65 -11.64
C TYR A 126 -45.72 18.57 -12.43
N GLN A 127 -46.61 17.64 -12.09
CA GLN A 127 -47.92 17.51 -12.71
C GLN A 127 -48.83 18.71 -12.46
N GLU A 128 -48.84 19.27 -11.24
CA GLU A 128 -49.63 20.48 -10.94
C GLU A 128 -49.10 21.71 -11.66
N ALA A 129 -47.77 21.87 -11.77
CA ALA A 129 -47.15 22.95 -12.53
C ALA A 129 -47.53 22.87 -14.01
N MET A 130 -47.51 21.67 -14.60
CA MET A 130 -47.99 21.42 -15.97
C MET A 130 -49.48 21.74 -16.14
N ALA A 131 -50.32 21.29 -15.21
CA ALA A 131 -51.78 21.49 -15.28
C ALA A 131 -52.19 22.96 -15.15
N LYS A 132 -51.34 23.81 -14.57
CA LYS A 132 -51.58 25.25 -14.40
C LYS A 132 -51.17 26.10 -15.61
N ILE A 133 -50.65 25.49 -16.67
CA ILE A 133 -50.33 26.20 -17.91
C ILE A 133 -51.64 26.48 -18.67
N GLU A 134 -52.17 27.70 -18.55
CA GLU A 134 -53.42 28.10 -19.22
C GLU A 134 -53.26 28.24 -20.74
N ARG A 135 -52.08 28.72 -21.19
CA ARG A 135 -51.76 28.93 -22.60
C ARG A 135 -50.37 28.42 -22.91
N LEU A 136 -50.26 27.62 -23.96
CA LEU A 136 -48.99 27.09 -24.44
C LEU A 136 -48.07 28.25 -24.88
N PRO A 137 -46.81 28.28 -24.43
CA PRO A 137 -45.86 29.30 -24.83
C PRO A 137 -45.49 29.15 -26.30
N ASN A 138 -45.35 30.27 -27.01
CA ASN A 138 -45.03 30.31 -28.44
C ASN A 138 -43.80 31.19 -28.77
N SER A 139 -43.20 31.81 -27.77
CA SER A 139 -42.03 32.68 -27.91
C SER A 139 -41.03 32.41 -26.80
N THR A 140 -39.77 32.72 -27.07
CA THR A 140 -38.69 32.76 -26.07
C THR A 140 -38.60 34.15 -25.44
N ILE A 141 -38.11 34.21 -24.19
CA ILE A 141 -37.77 35.46 -23.50
C ILE A 141 -36.24 35.56 -23.46
N SER A 142 -35.71 36.76 -23.71
CA SER A 142 -34.25 37.00 -23.70
C SER A 142 -33.67 36.68 -22.32
N LYS A 143 -32.46 36.12 -22.26
CA LYS A 143 -31.81 35.71 -21.00
C LYS A 143 -31.61 36.86 -20.00
N ASP A 144 -31.47 38.09 -20.51
CA ASP A 144 -31.28 39.30 -19.69
C ASP A 144 -32.61 39.85 -19.14
N ASP A 145 -33.74 39.42 -19.69
CA ASP A 145 -35.06 39.88 -19.30
C ASP A 145 -35.64 39.01 -18.18
N VAL A 146 -36.38 39.67 -17.28
CA VAL A 146 -37.08 39.00 -16.19
C VAL A 146 -38.12 38.03 -16.75
N LEU A 147 -38.11 36.78 -16.26
CA LEU A 147 -39.07 35.75 -16.64
C LEU A 147 -40.46 36.07 -16.07
N ALA A 148 -41.21 36.92 -16.76
CA ALA A 148 -42.48 37.43 -16.27
C ALA A 148 -43.69 36.54 -16.61
N ALA A 149 -43.55 35.63 -17.58
CA ALA A 149 -44.59 34.74 -18.08
C ALA A 149 -43.97 33.42 -18.57
N VAL A 150 -44.81 32.40 -18.81
CA VAL A 150 -44.38 31.11 -19.36
C VAL A 150 -43.73 31.31 -20.72
N SER A 151 -42.52 30.78 -20.89
CA SER A 151 -41.71 30.94 -22.11
C SER A 151 -41.35 29.60 -22.72
N LEU A 152 -41.00 29.60 -24.01
CA LEU A 152 -40.21 28.50 -24.58
C LEU A 152 -38.75 28.64 -24.14
N VAL A 153 -38.07 27.50 -23.98
CA VAL A 153 -36.62 27.44 -23.83
C VAL A 153 -36.00 27.47 -25.22
N ASP A 154 -35.03 28.35 -25.41
CA ASP A 154 -34.27 28.47 -26.66
C ASP A 154 -33.56 27.15 -27.01
N GLU A 155 -33.69 26.73 -28.26
CA GLU A 155 -33.22 25.42 -28.72
C GLU A 155 -31.70 25.33 -28.70
N GLU A 156 -31.00 26.37 -29.14
CA GLU A 156 -29.53 26.42 -29.13
C GLU A 156 -28.99 26.35 -27.69
N THR A 157 -29.64 27.05 -26.76
CA THR A 157 -29.28 27.03 -25.34
C THR A 157 -29.51 25.65 -24.72
N TYR A 158 -30.66 25.02 -24.99
CA TYR A 158 -30.95 23.67 -24.52
C TYR A 158 -29.93 22.66 -25.06
N ASP A 159 -29.66 22.69 -26.36
CA ASP A 159 -28.72 21.77 -27.00
C ASP A 159 -27.29 21.96 -26.47
N ALA A 160 -26.88 23.21 -26.20
CA ALA A 160 -25.59 23.49 -25.59
C ALA A 160 -25.47 22.89 -24.18
N ASN A 161 -26.52 23.01 -23.36
CA ASN A 161 -26.56 22.44 -22.01
C ASN A 161 -26.65 20.91 -22.03
N ASP A 162 -27.52 20.30 -22.85
CA ASP A 162 -27.61 18.84 -22.96
C ASP A 162 -26.27 18.24 -23.44
N ASN A 163 -25.65 18.85 -24.45
CA ASN A 163 -24.34 18.43 -24.93
C ASN A 163 -23.26 18.54 -23.86
N THR A 164 -23.27 19.63 -23.08
CA THR A 164 -22.34 19.85 -21.98
C THR A 164 -22.48 18.77 -20.91
N LEU A 165 -23.68 18.62 -20.36
CA LEU A 165 -23.95 17.66 -19.28
C LEU A 165 -23.64 16.22 -19.72
N ARG A 166 -23.97 15.87 -20.97
CA ARG A 166 -23.71 14.54 -21.54
C ARG A 166 -22.22 14.24 -21.62
N VAL A 167 -21.42 15.18 -22.14
CA VAL A 167 -19.98 14.95 -22.32
C VAL A 167 -19.26 14.97 -20.99
N VAL A 168 -19.59 15.91 -20.10
CA VAL A 168 -19.00 15.98 -18.76
C VAL A 168 -19.25 14.69 -18.00
N GLU A 169 -20.50 14.26 -17.86
CA GLU A 169 -20.81 13.00 -17.15
C GLU A 169 -20.04 11.82 -17.75
N LYS A 170 -19.96 11.75 -19.07
CA LYS A 170 -19.22 10.69 -19.77
C LYS A 170 -17.72 10.75 -19.49
N MET A 171 -17.12 11.95 -19.44
CA MET A 171 -15.70 12.12 -19.14
C MET A 171 -15.39 11.76 -17.69
N GLU A 172 -16.26 12.19 -16.77
CA GLU A 172 -16.20 11.93 -15.34
C GLU A 172 -16.33 10.44 -15.00
N ALA A 173 -17.34 9.76 -15.56
CA ALA A 173 -17.49 8.32 -15.40
C ALA A 173 -16.29 7.55 -15.97
N ARG A 174 -15.78 7.97 -17.13
CA ARG A 174 -14.67 7.31 -17.80
C ARG A 174 -13.35 7.44 -17.03
N GLN A 175 -13.09 8.57 -16.39
CA GLN A 175 -11.87 8.71 -15.58
C GLN A 175 -11.93 7.83 -14.33
N ASP A 176 -13.09 7.67 -13.69
CA ASP A 176 -13.27 6.75 -12.57
C ASP A 176 -13.17 5.28 -13.02
N ASP A 177 -13.76 4.91 -14.16
CA ASP A 177 -13.59 3.59 -14.79
C ASP A 177 -12.10 3.27 -14.98
N TYR A 178 -11.34 4.20 -15.57
CA TYR A 178 -9.93 4.03 -15.81
C TYR A 178 -9.12 3.99 -14.51
N GLY A 179 -9.44 4.83 -13.51
CA GLY A 179 -8.84 4.77 -12.18
C GLY A 179 -9.05 3.41 -11.51
N LEU A 180 -10.25 2.83 -11.65
CA LEU A 180 -10.56 1.48 -11.15
C LEU A 180 -9.76 0.43 -11.91
N VAL A 181 -9.61 0.55 -13.24
CA VAL A 181 -8.75 -0.34 -14.03
C VAL A 181 -7.30 -0.31 -13.50
N LEU A 182 -6.75 0.87 -13.18
CA LEU A 182 -5.40 0.99 -12.63
C LEU A 182 -5.26 0.28 -11.27
N LEU A 183 -6.21 0.50 -10.35
CA LEU A 183 -6.23 -0.13 -9.03
C LEU A 183 -6.38 -1.66 -9.13
N ILE A 184 -7.32 -2.12 -9.96
CA ILE A 184 -7.67 -3.53 -10.13
C ILE A 184 -6.54 -4.28 -10.83
N THR A 185 -6.04 -3.78 -11.96
CA THR A 185 -4.90 -4.42 -12.67
C THR A 185 -3.62 -4.38 -11.83
N GLY A 186 -3.42 -3.28 -11.07
CA GLY A 186 -2.42 -3.15 -10.01
C GLY A 186 -2.43 -4.32 -9.04
N SER A 187 -3.60 -4.68 -8.54
CA SER A 187 -3.75 -5.72 -7.52
C SER A 187 -3.82 -7.14 -8.10
N ILE A 188 -4.51 -7.31 -9.23
CA ILE A 188 -4.78 -8.61 -9.85
C ILE A 188 -3.59 -9.16 -10.61
N LEU A 189 -2.80 -8.35 -11.33
CA LEU A 189 -1.68 -8.87 -12.10
C LEU A 189 -0.63 -9.60 -11.25
N PRO A 190 -0.20 -9.07 -10.08
CA PRO A 190 0.63 -9.83 -9.16
C PRO A 190 0.03 -11.18 -8.76
N ILE A 191 -1.29 -11.22 -8.52
CA ILE A 191 -2.02 -12.45 -8.19
C ILE A 191 -1.99 -13.42 -9.38
N ALA A 192 -2.40 -12.96 -10.58
CA ALA A 192 -2.46 -13.76 -11.79
C ALA A 192 -1.10 -14.37 -12.16
N PHE A 193 -0.02 -13.58 -12.11
CA PHE A 193 1.33 -14.09 -12.34
C PHE A 193 1.76 -15.12 -11.29
N SER A 194 1.32 -14.95 -10.04
CA SER A 194 1.61 -15.91 -8.97
C SER A 194 0.83 -17.21 -9.14
N MET A 195 -0.38 -17.15 -9.67
CA MET A 195 -1.18 -18.36 -9.95
C MET A 195 -0.53 -19.27 -11.00
N LEU A 196 0.34 -18.74 -11.86
CA LEU A 196 1.10 -19.55 -12.83
C LEU A 196 1.98 -20.62 -12.16
N ARG A 197 2.32 -20.47 -10.87
CA ARG A 197 3.09 -21.48 -10.11
C ARG A 197 2.32 -22.78 -9.88
N PHE A 198 0.99 -22.73 -9.93
CA PHE A 198 0.13 -23.90 -9.72
C PHE A 198 -0.14 -24.67 -11.02
N LEU A 199 0.22 -24.10 -12.16
CA LEU A 199 0.15 -24.81 -13.43
C LEU A 199 1.28 -25.86 -13.50
N PRO A 200 1.02 -27.08 -14.00
CA PRO A 200 1.98 -28.18 -14.02
C PRO A 200 3.03 -28.02 -15.13
N PHE A 201 3.77 -26.91 -15.12
CA PHE A 201 4.86 -26.69 -16.06
C PHE A 201 6.02 -27.67 -15.79
N PRO A 202 6.70 -28.17 -16.84
CA PRO A 202 7.92 -28.94 -16.64
C PRO A 202 8.94 -28.12 -15.82
N ARG A 203 9.47 -28.70 -14.74
CA ARG A 203 10.40 -27.99 -13.82
C ARG A 203 11.59 -27.34 -14.53
N ARG A 204 12.06 -27.94 -15.63
CA ARG A 204 13.12 -27.38 -16.49
C ARG A 204 12.69 -26.06 -17.15
N LEU A 205 11.46 -25.99 -17.67
CA LEU A 205 10.93 -24.79 -18.30
C LEU A 205 10.72 -23.69 -17.26
N ALA A 206 10.13 -24.03 -16.11
CA ALA A 206 9.93 -23.10 -14.99
C ALA A 206 11.26 -22.54 -14.46
N SER A 207 12.29 -23.39 -14.33
CA SER A 207 13.65 -22.97 -13.95
C SER A 207 14.28 -22.03 -14.98
N ARG A 208 14.15 -22.32 -16.28
CA ARG A 208 14.70 -21.46 -17.34
C ARG A 208 13.98 -20.12 -17.43
N PHE A 209 12.66 -20.13 -17.24
CA PHE A 209 11.86 -18.92 -17.17
C PHE A 209 12.31 -18.06 -15.98
N SER A 210 12.43 -18.66 -14.79
CA SER A 210 12.86 -17.97 -13.58
C SER A 210 14.28 -17.41 -13.71
N ALA A 211 15.22 -18.18 -14.28
CA ALA A 211 16.57 -17.68 -14.56
C ALA A 211 16.57 -16.45 -15.48
N THR A 212 15.71 -16.46 -16.50
CA THR A 212 15.68 -15.41 -17.52
C THR A 212 14.92 -14.17 -17.07
N PHE A 213 13.82 -14.31 -16.35
CA PHE A 213 12.91 -13.21 -16.01
C PHE A 213 12.95 -12.83 -14.52
N VAL A 214 13.07 -13.80 -13.62
CA VAL A 214 12.99 -13.55 -12.17
C VAL A 214 14.36 -13.22 -11.57
N TYR A 215 15.41 -13.96 -11.94
CA TYR A 215 16.74 -13.80 -11.33
C TYR A 215 17.62 -12.78 -12.06
N SER A 216 17.48 -12.69 -13.40
CA SER A 216 18.33 -11.83 -14.21
C SER A 216 18.01 -10.34 -14.00
N PRO A 217 18.99 -9.50 -13.65
CA PRO A 217 18.80 -8.04 -13.63
C PRO A 217 18.56 -7.53 -15.05
N LEU A 218 17.81 -6.43 -15.19
CA LEU A 218 17.57 -5.81 -16.49
C LEU A 218 18.87 -5.27 -17.12
N PHE A 219 19.69 -4.58 -16.33
CA PHE A 219 20.96 -3.98 -16.76
C PHE A 219 22.15 -4.56 -15.99
N ARG A 220 23.31 -4.65 -16.65
CA ARG A 220 24.53 -5.30 -16.14
C ARG A 220 25.20 -4.53 -14.98
N SER A 221 25.10 -3.21 -14.99
CA SER A 221 25.58 -2.30 -13.92
C SER A 221 25.10 -0.88 -14.24
N TRP A 222 24.38 -0.25 -13.31
CA TRP A 222 23.98 1.15 -13.42
C TRP A 222 24.32 1.86 -12.10
N ASP A 223 25.61 2.08 -11.87
CA ASP A 223 26.14 2.49 -10.57
C ASP A 223 25.70 3.90 -10.11
N TRP A 224 25.16 4.72 -11.03
CA TRP A 224 24.67 6.06 -10.74
C TRP A 224 23.17 6.13 -10.37
N PHE A 225 22.38 5.07 -10.65
CA PHE A 225 20.93 5.12 -10.41
C PHE A 225 20.62 4.92 -8.91
N PRO A 226 19.89 5.84 -8.25
CA PRO A 226 19.67 5.79 -6.81
C PRO A 226 18.69 4.70 -6.35
N PHE A 227 18.10 3.92 -7.27
CA PHE A 227 17.11 2.90 -7.00
C PHE A 227 17.68 1.48 -7.22
N SER A 228 17.17 0.50 -6.47
CA SER A 228 17.47 -0.92 -6.72
C SER A 228 17.10 -1.29 -8.14
N LEU A 229 18.04 -1.85 -8.90
CA LEU A 229 17.85 -2.29 -10.27
C LEU A 229 16.76 -3.38 -10.31
N PRO A 230 15.70 -3.21 -11.12
CA PRO A 230 14.67 -4.23 -11.25
C PRO A 230 15.21 -5.47 -11.95
N THR A 231 14.68 -6.64 -11.58
CA THR A 231 14.79 -7.85 -12.40
C THR A 231 14.01 -7.65 -13.71
N ARG A 232 14.27 -8.45 -14.73
CA ARG A 232 13.56 -8.31 -16.02
C ARG A 232 12.04 -8.43 -15.86
N GLY A 233 11.56 -9.37 -15.05
CA GLY A 233 10.13 -9.53 -14.75
C GLY A 233 9.54 -8.33 -14.01
N GLN A 234 10.24 -7.81 -12.99
CA GLN A 234 9.85 -6.57 -12.32
C GLN A 234 9.81 -5.40 -13.29
N ALA A 235 10.77 -5.31 -14.21
CA ALA A 235 10.83 -4.26 -15.22
C ALA A 235 9.66 -4.34 -16.22
N PHE A 236 9.25 -5.53 -16.65
CA PHE A 236 8.05 -5.70 -17.47
C PHE A 236 6.80 -5.23 -16.74
N LEU A 237 6.66 -5.55 -15.45
CA LEU A 237 5.53 -5.11 -14.65
C LEU A 237 5.53 -3.58 -14.44
N ILE A 238 6.69 -2.99 -14.18
CA ILE A 238 6.85 -1.53 -14.10
C ILE A 238 6.52 -0.89 -15.45
N ALA A 239 7.01 -1.44 -16.56
CA ALA A 239 6.73 -0.94 -17.90
C ALA A 239 5.23 -1.02 -18.22
N TYR A 240 4.57 -2.12 -17.84
CA TYR A 240 3.12 -2.23 -17.93
C TYR A 240 2.42 -1.11 -17.14
N PHE A 241 2.77 -0.91 -15.87
CA PHE A 241 2.16 0.13 -15.05
C PHE A 241 2.39 1.53 -15.60
N SER A 242 3.60 1.84 -16.07
CA SER A 242 3.87 3.11 -16.73
C SER A 242 3.05 3.28 -18.01
N LEU A 243 3.00 2.24 -18.85
CA LEU A 243 2.31 2.30 -20.13
C LEU A 243 0.79 2.40 -19.97
N ILE A 244 0.18 1.66 -19.06
CA ILE A 244 -1.27 1.71 -18.84
C ILE A 244 -1.71 3.06 -18.28
N ASN A 245 -0.95 3.65 -17.35
CA ASN A 245 -1.22 5.02 -16.88
C ASN A 245 -1.15 6.03 -18.02
N ILE A 246 -0.09 5.98 -18.85
CA ILE A 246 0.06 6.88 -20.01
C ILE A 246 -1.07 6.69 -21.01
N ILE A 247 -1.38 5.44 -21.40
CA ILE A 247 -2.42 5.15 -22.39
C ILE A 247 -3.78 5.63 -21.88
N LEU A 248 -4.20 5.23 -20.68
CA LEU A 248 -5.51 5.59 -20.14
C LEU A 248 -5.63 7.10 -19.88
N CYS A 249 -4.52 7.77 -19.57
CA CYS A 249 -4.47 9.22 -19.45
C CYS A 249 -4.57 9.92 -20.82
N ALA A 250 -4.22 9.27 -21.93
CA ALA A 250 -4.23 9.88 -23.27
C ALA A 250 -5.47 9.57 -24.13
N VAL A 251 -6.20 8.48 -23.88
CA VAL A 251 -7.26 7.99 -24.79
C VAL A 251 -8.68 8.21 -24.28
N GLY A 252 -9.66 8.25 -25.18
CA GLY A 252 -11.08 8.33 -24.78
C GLY A 252 -11.47 9.70 -24.24
N TYR A 253 -11.13 10.76 -24.97
CA TYR A 253 -11.68 12.09 -24.78
C TYR A 253 -12.75 12.35 -25.83
N ASP A 254 -13.91 12.85 -25.41
CA ASP A 254 -14.96 13.31 -26.30
C ASP A 254 -15.09 14.83 -26.15
N THR A 255 -15.29 15.54 -27.26
CA THR A 255 -15.52 16.99 -27.26
C THR A 255 -16.76 17.32 -28.06
N THR A 256 -17.49 18.34 -27.64
CA THR A 256 -18.73 18.78 -28.29
C THR A 256 -18.78 20.29 -28.39
N TRP A 257 -19.53 20.78 -29.37
CA TRP A 257 -19.88 22.19 -29.51
C TRP A 257 -21.28 22.26 -30.11
N PRO A 258 -22.17 23.16 -29.64
CA PRO A 258 -21.98 24.18 -28.58
C PRO A 258 -21.79 23.58 -27.17
N HIS A 259 -21.18 24.36 -26.26
CA HIS A 259 -20.88 23.96 -24.89
C HIS A 259 -21.00 25.17 -23.96
N THR A 260 -21.55 25.00 -22.75
CA THR A 260 -21.83 26.13 -21.85
C THR A 260 -20.77 26.37 -20.79
N TRP A 261 -19.96 25.38 -20.41
CA TRP A 261 -18.93 25.58 -19.37
C TRP A 261 -17.55 26.03 -19.87
N PHE A 262 -17.30 26.01 -21.18
CA PHE A 262 -15.98 26.35 -21.73
C PHE A 262 -16.12 27.49 -22.72
N ALA A 263 -15.24 28.48 -22.60
CA ALA A 263 -15.30 29.68 -23.44
C ALA A 263 -14.90 29.39 -24.90
N TRP A 264 -14.07 28.36 -25.15
CA TRP A 264 -13.74 27.90 -26.50
C TRP A 264 -13.44 26.40 -26.55
N ARG A 265 -13.58 25.82 -27.75
CA ARG A 265 -13.40 24.38 -28.00
C ARG A 265 -12.03 23.83 -27.57
N GLY A 266 -10.98 24.63 -27.68
CA GLY A 266 -9.60 24.23 -27.35
C GLY A 266 -9.35 24.03 -25.85
N GLN A 267 -10.25 24.52 -24.98
CA GLN A 267 -10.13 24.40 -23.52
C GLN A 267 -10.54 23.02 -22.99
N GLN A 268 -11.41 22.30 -23.73
CA GLN A 268 -12.01 21.04 -23.27
C GLN A 268 -10.97 19.95 -22.99
N ILE A 269 -10.08 19.69 -23.96
CA ILE A 269 -9.09 18.61 -23.83
C ILE A 269 -8.12 18.85 -22.66
N PRO A 270 -7.48 20.03 -22.52
CA PRO A 270 -6.62 20.30 -21.37
C PRO A 270 -7.32 20.10 -20.03
N VAL A 271 -8.56 20.56 -19.87
CA VAL A 271 -9.33 20.38 -18.63
C VAL A 271 -9.55 18.90 -18.34
N TYR A 272 -10.09 18.14 -19.30
CA TYR A 272 -10.33 16.71 -19.11
C TYR A 272 -9.05 15.91 -18.84
N VAL A 273 -7.92 16.27 -19.46
CA VAL A 273 -6.61 15.65 -19.17
C VAL A 273 -6.17 15.99 -17.75
N SER A 274 -6.36 17.23 -17.33
CA SER A 274 -6.03 17.69 -15.99
C SER A 274 -6.82 16.95 -14.93
N ASP A 275 -8.15 16.89 -15.06
CA ASP A 275 -9.05 16.17 -14.16
C ASP A 275 -8.66 14.69 -14.05
N ARG A 276 -8.46 14.04 -15.20
CA ARG A 276 -8.08 12.63 -15.24
C ARG A 276 -6.75 12.36 -14.57
N SER A 277 -5.75 13.21 -14.78
CA SER A 277 -4.45 13.08 -14.11
C SER A 277 -4.57 13.25 -12.59
N GLY A 278 -5.46 14.12 -12.11
CA GLY A 278 -5.77 14.26 -10.68
C GLY A 278 -6.38 12.98 -10.08
N VAL A 279 -7.38 12.41 -10.75
CA VAL A 279 -8.03 11.14 -10.34
C VAL A 279 -7.05 9.98 -10.38
N PHE A 280 -6.21 9.88 -11.42
CA PHE A 280 -5.21 8.80 -11.53
C PHE A 280 -4.17 8.88 -10.43
N SER A 281 -3.70 10.10 -10.09
CA SER A 281 -2.81 10.31 -8.96
C SER A 281 -3.43 9.78 -7.67
N ALA A 282 -4.71 10.08 -7.42
CA ALA A 282 -5.44 9.59 -6.25
C ALA A 282 -5.63 8.06 -6.25
N ALA A 283 -5.95 7.46 -7.40
CA ALA A 283 -6.05 6.01 -7.54
C ALA A 283 -4.70 5.32 -7.27
N ASN A 284 -3.61 5.87 -7.82
CA ASN A 284 -2.26 5.39 -7.59
C ASN A 284 -1.81 5.58 -6.14
N MET A 285 -2.29 6.60 -5.42
CA MET A 285 -2.06 6.78 -3.97
C MET A 285 -2.66 5.63 -3.14
N ALA A 286 -3.85 5.14 -3.49
CA ALA A 286 -4.42 3.96 -2.85
C ALA A 286 -3.57 2.70 -3.10
N LEU A 287 -3.16 2.48 -4.36
CA LEU A 287 -2.35 1.33 -4.76
C LEU A 287 -0.96 1.33 -4.12
N LEU A 288 -0.25 2.46 -4.09
CA LEU A 288 1.06 2.56 -3.46
C LEU A 288 0.99 2.36 -1.94
N THR A 289 -0.13 2.70 -1.30
CA THR A 289 -0.35 2.46 0.14
C THR A 289 -0.44 0.97 0.42
N LEU A 290 -1.14 0.22 -0.45
CA LEU A 290 -1.22 -1.23 -0.37
C LEU A 290 0.16 -1.89 -0.45
N TYR A 291 0.97 -1.46 -1.43
CA TYR A 291 2.32 -1.99 -1.62
C TYR A 291 3.29 -1.66 -0.49
N ALA A 292 3.07 -0.57 0.25
CA ALA A 292 3.91 -0.21 1.40
C ALA A 292 3.67 -1.09 2.63
N GLY A 293 2.46 -1.64 2.80
CA GLY A 293 2.07 -2.42 3.99
C GLY A 293 2.91 -3.67 4.21
N ARG A 294 3.19 -4.01 5.47
CA ARG A 294 3.84 -5.27 5.89
C ARG A 294 2.84 -6.41 6.02
N ASN A 295 1.57 -6.07 6.21
CA ASN A 295 0.44 -6.98 6.34
C ASN A 295 -0.59 -6.67 5.24
N ASN A 296 -0.14 -6.68 3.98
CA ASN A 296 -1.05 -6.56 2.84
C ASN A 296 -1.45 -7.97 2.36
N PHE A 297 -2.68 -8.11 1.88
CA PHE A 297 -3.21 -9.41 1.41
C PHE A 297 -2.47 -9.93 0.17
N LEU A 298 -1.84 -9.04 -0.62
CA LEU A 298 -1.06 -9.45 -1.78
C LEU A 298 0.15 -10.28 -1.36
N LEU A 299 0.85 -9.94 -0.26
CA LEU A 299 1.93 -10.76 0.28
C LEU A 299 1.49 -12.21 0.55
N TRP A 300 0.26 -12.40 1.03
CA TRP A 300 -0.28 -13.72 1.36
C TRP A 300 -0.69 -14.50 0.11
N LEU A 301 -1.27 -13.83 -0.88
CA LEU A 301 -1.77 -14.46 -2.11
C LEU A 301 -0.67 -14.73 -3.14
N THR A 302 0.27 -13.79 -3.29
CA THR A 302 1.30 -13.85 -4.33
C THR A 302 2.56 -14.57 -3.87
N ASP A 303 2.80 -14.61 -2.56
CA ASP A 303 4.05 -15.11 -1.98
C ASP A 303 5.30 -14.33 -2.47
N TRP A 304 5.08 -13.12 -2.99
CA TRP A 304 6.16 -12.22 -3.38
C TRP A 304 6.80 -11.59 -2.15
N SER A 305 8.07 -11.24 -2.28
CA SER A 305 8.78 -10.55 -1.21
C SER A 305 8.23 -9.15 -0.96
N HIS A 306 8.23 -8.69 0.29
CA HIS A 306 7.92 -7.30 0.64
C HIS A 306 8.84 -6.31 -0.09
N SER A 307 10.09 -6.68 -0.35
CA SER A 307 11.02 -5.90 -1.15
C SER A 307 10.55 -5.66 -2.59
N THR A 308 9.86 -6.63 -3.19
CA THR A 308 9.25 -6.49 -4.53
C THR A 308 8.10 -5.49 -4.52
N PHE A 309 7.22 -5.56 -3.52
CA PHE A 309 6.15 -4.56 -3.39
C PHE A 309 6.69 -3.16 -3.08
N LEU A 310 7.74 -3.04 -2.26
CA LEU A 310 8.40 -1.76 -2.04
C LEU A 310 9.09 -1.21 -3.30
N LEU A 311 9.52 -2.06 -4.24
CA LEU A 311 9.98 -1.62 -5.56
C LEU A 311 8.82 -1.01 -6.35
N LEU A 312 7.68 -1.71 -6.43
CA LEU A 312 6.50 -1.21 -7.12
C LEU A 312 5.94 0.08 -6.49
N HIS A 313 5.89 0.16 -5.16
CA HIS A 313 5.54 1.37 -4.41
C HIS A 313 6.33 2.59 -4.89
N ARG A 314 7.65 2.46 -5.05
CA ARG A 314 8.51 3.57 -5.50
C ARG A 314 8.20 4.02 -6.93
N TRP A 315 7.96 3.08 -7.84
CA TRP A 315 7.65 3.40 -9.24
C TRP A 315 6.25 4.01 -9.40
N ILE A 316 5.25 3.44 -8.74
CA ILE A 316 3.89 4.02 -8.72
C ILE A 316 3.89 5.38 -8.03
N ALA A 317 4.67 5.59 -6.97
CA ALA A 317 4.81 6.91 -6.34
C ALA A 317 5.38 7.97 -7.29
N ILE A 318 6.35 7.62 -8.14
CA ILE A 318 6.86 8.54 -9.17
C ILE A 318 5.75 8.89 -10.16
N ILE A 319 4.99 7.90 -10.64
CA ILE A 319 3.88 8.11 -11.58
C ILE A 319 2.82 9.03 -10.94
N ALA A 320 2.37 8.74 -9.72
CA ALA A 320 1.38 9.54 -9.01
C ALA A 320 1.82 11.00 -8.81
N VAL A 321 3.10 11.23 -8.51
CA VAL A 321 3.66 12.59 -8.37
C VAL A 321 3.69 13.30 -9.72
N LEU A 322 4.09 12.62 -10.80
CA LEU A 322 4.08 13.21 -12.15
C LEU A 322 2.66 13.57 -12.59
N GLU A 323 1.67 12.73 -12.29
CA GLU A 323 0.26 12.99 -12.56
C GLU A 323 -0.27 14.19 -11.77
N ALA A 324 0.04 14.31 -10.47
CA ALA A 324 -0.33 15.47 -9.65
C ALA A 324 0.33 16.77 -10.16
N CYS A 325 1.60 16.69 -10.59
CA CYS A 325 2.30 17.81 -11.22
C CYS A 325 1.66 18.19 -12.55
N LEU A 326 1.27 17.21 -13.38
CA LEU A 326 0.62 17.45 -14.66
C LEU A 326 -0.73 18.15 -14.48
N HIS A 327 -1.59 17.64 -13.57
CA HIS A 327 -2.84 18.26 -13.16
C HIS A 327 -2.62 19.73 -12.76
N SER A 328 -1.67 19.97 -11.85
CA SER A 328 -1.38 21.31 -11.33
C SER A 328 -0.84 22.24 -12.42
N ALA A 329 0.03 21.75 -13.30
CA ALA A 329 0.66 22.54 -14.35
C ALA A 329 -0.33 22.92 -15.47
N ILE A 330 -1.22 22.01 -15.86
CA ILE A 330 -2.25 22.30 -16.86
C ILE A 330 -3.23 23.33 -16.31
N TYR A 331 -3.73 23.16 -15.08
CA TYR A 331 -4.63 24.14 -14.48
C TYR A 331 -3.97 25.50 -14.28
N LEU A 332 -2.71 25.55 -13.86
CA LEU A 332 -1.97 26.81 -13.79
C LEU A 332 -1.90 27.48 -15.17
N GLY A 333 -1.59 26.72 -16.23
CA GLY A 333 -1.54 27.25 -17.60
C GLY A 333 -2.89 27.78 -18.08
N LEU A 334 -3.99 27.08 -17.78
CA LEU A 334 -5.35 27.49 -18.13
C LEU A 334 -5.76 28.80 -17.45
N TYR A 335 -5.52 28.93 -16.14
CA TYR A 335 -5.91 30.11 -15.36
C TYR A 335 -4.95 31.31 -15.53
N LEU A 336 -3.82 31.10 -16.22
CA LEU A 336 -2.94 32.17 -16.71
C LEU A 336 -3.32 32.65 -18.11
N ASP A 337 -4.05 31.85 -18.91
CA ASP A 337 -4.52 32.25 -20.23
C ASP A 337 -5.68 33.25 -20.09
N PRO A 338 -5.54 34.51 -20.54
CA PRO A 338 -6.61 35.50 -20.44
C PRO A 338 -7.90 35.11 -21.16
N ARG A 339 -7.83 34.16 -22.11
CA ARG A 339 -9.01 33.67 -22.83
C ARG A 339 -9.92 32.83 -21.94
N SER A 340 -9.40 32.21 -20.88
CA SER A 340 -10.11 31.29 -19.96
C SER A 340 -11.35 31.87 -19.30
N GLY A 341 -11.43 33.20 -19.21
CA GLY A 341 -12.48 33.91 -18.48
C GLY A 341 -12.25 33.94 -16.97
N GLU A 342 -11.26 33.22 -16.46
CA GLU A 342 -10.92 33.14 -15.03
C GLU A 342 -9.47 33.56 -14.79
N SER A 343 -9.19 34.20 -13.65
CA SER A 343 -7.84 34.68 -13.32
C SER A 343 -7.23 33.84 -12.21
N HIS A 344 -5.98 33.39 -12.42
CA HIS A 344 -5.17 32.80 -11.36
C HIS A 344 -5.11 33.67 -10.09
N SER A 345 -5.13 35.01 -10.23
CA SER A 345 -5.01 35.94 -9.10
C SER A 345 -6.22 35.94 -8.15
N SER A 346 -7.41 35.60 -8.65
CA SER A 346 -8.61 35.41 -7.84
C SER A 346 -8.71 33.97 -7.35
N GLU A 347 -8.50 33.01 -8.25
CA GLU A 347 -8.77 31.59 -8.00
C GLU A 347 -7.76 30.95 -7.03
N SER A 348 -6.50 31.39 -7.06
CA SER A 348 -5.47 30.89 -6.15
C SER A 348 -5.72 31.18 -4.66
N LYS A 349 -6.63 32.11 -4.35
CA LYS A 349 -7.01 32.46 -2.97
C LYS A 349 -8.06 31.52 -2.39
N LEU A 350 -8.66 30.67 -3.21
CA LEU A 350 -9.78 29.83 -2.80
C LEU A 350 -9.32 28.60 -2.03
N PRO A 351 -10.12 28.12 -1.06
CA PRO A 351 -9.83 26.95 -0.26
C PRO A 351 -9.36 25.73 -1.04
N TYR A 352 -10.11 25.35 -2.07
CA TYR A 352 -9.77 24.16 -2.84
C TYR A 352 -8.39 24.31 -3.52
N TRP A 353 -8.08 25.50 -4.06
CA TRP A 353 -6.87 25.73 -4.83
C TRP A 353 -5.61 25.65 -3.98
N TYR A 354 -5.54 26.37 -2.85
CA TYR A 354 -4.34 26.33 -2.02
C TYR A 354 -4.15 24.97 -1.32
N TRP A 355 -5.23 24.24 -1.01
CA TRP A 355 -5.11 22.84 -0.55
C TRP A 355 -4.54 21.92 -1.64
N GLY A 356 -4.91 22.15 -2.91
CA GLY A 356 -4.31 21.48 -4.06
C GLY A 356 -2.81 21.74 -4.15
N ILE A 357 -2.38 23.01 -4.02
CA ILE A 357 -0.97 23.39 -3.98
C ILE A 357 -0.22 22.67 -2.84
N ILE A 358 -0.77 22.68 -1.62
CA ILE A 358 -0.16 22.00 -0.46
C ILE A 358 -0.01 20.50 -0.74
N SER A 359 -1.00 19.86 -1.34
CA SER A 359 -0.96 18.44 -1.71
C SER A 359 0.17 18.15 -2.71
N THR A 360 0.21 18.86 -3.84
CA THR A 360 1.23 18.68 -4.88
C THR A 360 2.64 18.97 -4.34
N LEU A 361 2.83 20.00 -3.53
CA LEU A 361 4.12 20.30 -2.90
C LEU A 361 4.56 19.22 -1.90
N ALA A 362 3.64 18.71 -1.09
CA ALA A 362 3.94 17.61 -0.16
C ALA A 362 4.35 16.34 -0.93
N MET A 363 3.62 15.99 -1.99
CA MET A 363 3.92 14.84 -2.85
C MET A 363 5.27 14.99 -3.57
N THR A 364 5.58 16.16 -4.12
CA THR A 364 6.85 16.40 -4.81
C THR A 364 8.05 16.38 -3.85
N LEU A 365 7.90 16.88 -2.62
CA LEU A 365 8.95 16.83 -1.59
C LEU A 365 9.25 15.40 -1.11
N LEU A 366 8.29 14.47 -1.18
CA LEU A 366 8.51 13.07 -0.80
C LEU A 366 9.61 12.41 -1.65
N LEU A 367 9.74 12.73 -2.93
CA LEU A 367 10.72 12.09 -3.82
C LEU A 367 12.18 12.37 -3.43
N PRO A 368 12.66 13.63 -3.37
CA PRO A 368 14.05 13.92 -2.99
C PRO A 368 14.35 13.52 -1.54
N LEU A 369 13.37 13.64 -0.64
CA LEU A 369 13.51 13.21 0.75
C LEU A 369 13.56 11.68 0.92
N SER A 370 13.17 10.91 -0.10
CA SER A 370 13.17 9.44 -0.08
C SER A 370 14.33 8.81 -0.84
N VAL A 371 15.28 9.63 -1.34
CA VAL A 371 16.42 9.14 -2.12
C VAL A 371 17.35 8.26 -1.26
N ALA A 372 17.92 7.21 -1.86
CA ALA A 372 18.67 6.18 -1.12
C ALA A 372 19.88 6.74 -0.35
N GLN A 373 20.54 7.78 -0.87
CA GLN A 373 21.66 8.45 -0.19
C GLN A 373 21.23 9.05 1.14
N LEU A 374 20.06 9.70 1.18
CA LEU A 374 19.53 10.31 2.39
C LEU A 374 19.08 9.24 3.37
N ARG A 375 18.33 8.24 2.90
CA ARG A 375 17.85 7.13 3.72
C ARG A 375 18.97 6.35 4.41
N ARG A 376 20.10 6.11 3.71
CA ARG A 376 21.27 5.41 4.29
C ARG A 376 22.04 6.25 5.31
N LYS A 377 22.03 7.58 5.18
CA LYS A 377 22.77 8.48 6.08
C LYS A 377 21.96 8.87 7.32
N VAL A 378 20.67 9.16 7.15
CA VAL A 378 19.77 9.69 8.18
C VAL A 378 18.38 9.04 8.11
N TYR A 379 18.35 7.71 8.28
CA TYR A 379 17.12 6.89 8.17
C TYR A 379 15.94 7.43 8.98
N GLU A 380 16.19 7.88 10.22
CA GLU A 380 15.14 8.36 11.13
C GLU A 380 14.48 9.65 10.64
N VAL A 381 15.27 10.57 10.06
CA VAL A 381 14.74 11.81 9.48
C VAL A 381 13.93 11.49 8.24
N PHE A 382 14.43 10.60 7.39
CA PHE A 382 13.69 10.10 6.22
C PHE A 382 12.34 9.50 6.64
N LEU A 383 12.31 8.59 7.62
CA LEU A 383 11.08 7.91 8.01
C LEU A 383 10.06 8.91 8.57
N ALA A 384 10.49 9.81 9.45
CA ALA A 384 9.61 10.81 10.06
C ALA A 384 9.07 11.80 9.02
N SER A 385 9.93 12.33 8.15
CA SER A 385 9.50 13.28 7.11
C SER A 385 8.59 12.61 6.09
N HIS A 386 8.88 11.37 5.68
CA HIS A 386 8.06 10.63 4.73
C HIS A 386 6.63 10.40 5.27
N VAL A 387 6.48 9.98 6.52
CA VAL A 387 5.15 9.81 7.13
C VAL A 387 4.42 11.15 7.28
N ALA A 388 5.12 12.21 7.70
CA ALA A 388 4.52 13.53 7.87
C ALA A 388 4.02 14.12 6.54
N PHE A 389 4.85 14.11 5.49
CA PHE A 389 4.47 14.62 4.18
C PHE A 389 3.44 13.73 3.48
N ALA A 390 3.46 12.40 3.66
CA ALA A 390 2.42 11.52 3.15
C ALA A 390 1.05 11.83 3.78
N LEU A 391 1.01 12.00 5.12
CA LEU A 391 -0.23 12.39 5.81
C LEU A 391 -0.70 13.78 5.36
N LEU A 392 0.22 14.74 5.23
CA LEU A 392 -0.10 16.08 4.74
C LEU A 392 -0.69 16.03 3.33
N ALA A 393 -0.10 15.27 2.41
CA ALA A 393 -0.64 15.08 1.06
C ALA A 393 -2.06 14.49 1.09
N TYR A 394 -2.31 13.50 1.95
CA TYR A 394 -3.62 12.83 2.03
C TYR A 394 -4.70 13.77 2.58
N VAL A 395 -4.38 14.50 3.65
CA VAL A 395 -5.28 15.49 4.26
C VAL A 395 -5.50 16.68 3.34
N ALA A 396 -4.46 17.16 2.66
CA ALA A 396 -4.55 18.27 1.72
C ALA A 396 -5.39 17.90 0.50
N TYR A 397 -5.22 16.71 -0.06
CA TYR A 397 -6.08 16.18 -1.12
C TYR A 397 -7.55 16.09 -0.67
N TYR A 398 -7.80 15.56 0.52
CA TYR A 398 -9.16 15.48 1.07
C TYR A 398 -9.82 16.87 1.16
N TYR A 399 -9.10 17.88 1.65
CA TYR A 399 -9.62 19.24 1.68
C TYR A 399 -9.71 19.89 0.30
N HIS A 400 -8.77 19.63 -0.60
CA HIS A 400 -8.84 20.11 -1.99
C HIS A 400 -10.15 19.70 -2.65
N ILE A 401 -10.49 18.41 -2.57
CA ILE A 401 -11.70 17.86 -3.17
C ILE A 401 -12.97 18.27 -2.42
N THR A 402 -12.99 18.15 -1.10
CA THR A 402 -14.20 18.47 -0.32
C THR A 402 -14.54 19.96 -0.37
N ARG A 403 -13.54 20.84 -0.48
CA ARG A 403 -13.78 22.28 -0.66
C ARG A 403 -14.20 22.66 -2.08
N ARG A 404 -13.93 21.82 -3.09
CA ARG A 404 -14.36 22.04 -4.47
C ARG A 404 -15.77 21.51 -4.73
N TYR A 405 -16.06 20.30 -4.25
CA TYR A 405 -17.23 19.52 -4.66
C TYR A 405 -18.21 19.19 -3.52
N ASP A 406 -17.92 19.58 -2.28
CA ASP A 406 -18.75 19.32 -1.09
C ASP A 406 -19.25 17.86 -0.97
N ARG A 407 -18.39 16.90 -1.35
CA ARG A 407 -18.67 15.44 -1.36
C ARG A 407 -19.80 15.00 -2.29
N GLN A 408 -20.19 15.83 -3.24
CA GLN A 408 -21.27 15.51 -4.17
C GLN A 408 -20.95 14.32 -5.08
N TRP A 409 -19.68 14.20 -5.49
CA TRP A 409 -19.26 13.30 -6.56
C TRP A 409 -18.34 12.15 -6.12
N GLY A 410 -18.10 11.99 -4.82
CA GLY A 410 -17.42 10.82 -4.28
C GLY A 410 -15.92 10.71 -4.58
N TYR A 411 -15.26 11.75 -5.10
CA TYR A 411 -13.80 11.76 -5.32
C TYR A 411 -13.00 11.44 -4.05
N GLU A 412 -13.51 11.78 -2.85
CA GLU A 412 -12.89 11.43 -1.57
C GLU A 412 -12.83 9.92 -1.31
N THR A 413 -13.59 9.10 -2.06
CA THR A 413 -13.57 7.65 -1.95
C THR A 413 -12.17 7.08 -2.19
N TRP A 414 -11.39 7.69 -3.11
CA TRP A 414 -10.00 7.29 -3.36
C TRP A 414 -9.12 7.40 -2.11
N ILE A 415 -9.27 8.46 -1.32
CA ILE A 415 -8.49 8.64 -0.09
C ILE A 415 -9.02 7.77 1.05
N TYR A 416 -10.33 7.55 1.13
CA TYR A 416 -10.90 6.60 2.09
C TYR A 416 -10.35 5.20 1.89
N LEU A 417 -10.19 4.76 0.64
CA LEU A 417 -9.55 3.50 0.31
C LEU A 417 -8.09 3.45 0.80
N ALA A 418 -7.30 4.49 0.52
CA ALA A 418 -5.92 4.58 0.97
C ALA A 418 -5.80 4.53 2.51
N PHE A 419 -6.63 5.29 3.23
CA PHE A 419 -6.67 5.28 4.69
C PHE A 419 -7.13 3.94 5.25
N ALA A 420 -8.12 3.28 4.64
CA ALA A 420 -8.59 1.97 5.07
C ALA A 420 -7.48 0.92 4.96
N ILE A 421 -6.75 0.90 3.84
CA ILE A 421 -5.60 0.01 3.63
C ILE A 421 -4.50 0.30 4.66
N TRP A 422 -4.20 1.57 4.92
CA TRP A 422 -3.18 1.95 5.88
C TRP A 422 -3.57 1.57 7.31
N ALA A 423 -4.81 1.85 7.71
CA ALA A 423 -5.35 1.52 9.02
C ALA A 423 -5.38 0.00 9.25
N PHE A 424 -5.77 -0.78 8.24
CA PHE A 424 -5.75 -2.24 8.30
C PHE A 424 -4.36 -2.80 8.60
N ASP A 425 -3.32 -2.34 7.88
CA ASP A 425 -1.94 -2.74 8.14
C ASP A 425 -1.50 -2.40 9.58
N ARG A 426 -1.83 -1.19 10.05
CA ARG A 426 -1.46 -0.74 11.41
C ARG A 426 -2.20 -1.53 12.50
N LEU A 427 -3.47 -1.82 12.28
CA LEU A 427 -4.27 -2.63 13.21
C LEU A 427 -3.68 -4.03 13.36
N LEU A 428 -3.33 -4.70 12.26
CA LEU A 428 -2.71 -6.03 12.31
C LEU A 428 -1.36 -6.03 13.04
N ARG A 429 -0.56 -4.97 12.90
CA ARG A 429 0.69 -4.81 13.66
C ARG A 429 0.44 -4.70 15.16
N VAL A 430 -0.52 -3.86 15.56
CA VAL A 430 -0.91 -3.71 16.97
C VAL A 430 -1.47 -5.01 17.52
N MET A 431 -2.29 -5.75 16.76
CA MET A 431 -2.82 -7.05 17.17
C MET A 431 -1.71 -8.09 17.39
N LYS A 432 -0.71 -8.15 16.50
CA LYS A 432 0.46 -9.04 16.67
C LYS A 432 1.26 -8.69 17.93
N LEU A 433 1.50 -7.39 18.16
CA LEU A 433 2.18 -6.90 19.36
C LEU A 433 1.40 -7.23 20.64
N ALA A 434 0.08 -7.00 20.64
CA ALA A 434 -0.80 -7.29 21.77
C ALA A 434 -0.85 -8.79 22.09
N ARG A 435 -0.91 -9.65 21.07
CA ARG A 435 -0.89 -11.11 21.24
C ARG A 435 0.39 -11.61 21.90
N ASN A 436 1.55 -11.07 21.50
CA ASN A 436 2.84 -11.49 22.07
C ASN A 436 3.09 -10.86 23.46
N GLY A 437 2.58 -9.64 23.67
CA GLY A 437 2.80 -8.88 24.89
C GLY A 437 4.26 -8.44 25.07
N ILE A 438 4.56 -7.79 26.19
CA ILE A 438 5.92 -7.41 26.57
C ILE A 438 6.63 -8.66 27.10
N LYS A 439 7.74 -9.04 26.47
CA LYS A 439 8.60 -10.14 26.92
C LYS A 439 9.88 -9.59 27.56
N ARG A 440 10.52 -10.37 28.41
CA ARG A 440 11.87 -10.05 28.93
C ARG A 440 12.91 -10.78 28.08
N GLY A 441 13.61 -10.05 27.23
CA GLY A 441 14.72 -10.58 26.44
C GLY A 441 15.99 -10.70 27.28
N GLN A 442 16.71 -11.80 27.10
CA GLN A 442 18.03 -12.04 27.71
C GLN A 442 19.13 -11.77 26.68
N ILE A 443 20.12 -10.99 27.07
CA ILE A 443 21.24 -10.58 26.22
C ILE A 443 22.50 -11.33 26.63
N THR A 444 23.13 -11.99 25.65
CA THR A 444 24.45 -12.61 25.80
C THR A 444 25.42 -11.96 24.81
N ILE A 445 26.52 -11.40 25.32
CA ILE A 445 27.57 -10.81 24.48
C ILE A 445 28.40 -11.94 23.88
N ILE A 446 28.54 -11.95 22.54
CA ILE A 446 29.34 -12.98 21.83
C ILE A 446 30.77 -12.49 21.64
N ASP A 447 30.92 -11.30 21.06
CA ASP A 447 32.19 -10.64 20.78
C ASP A 447 31.98 -9.12 20.64
N ASP A 448 32.97 -8.37 20.16
CA ASP A 448 32.92 -6.91 19.96
C ASP A 448 31.93 -6.45 18.86
N ASP A 449 31.49 -7.34 17.97
CA ASP A 449 30.62 -7.04 16.84
C ASP A 449 29.19 -7.64 16.98
N TYR A 450 28.99 -8.67 17.81
CA TYR A 450 27.75 -9.45 17.89
C TYR A 450 27.22 -9.68 19.30
N VAL A 451 25.89 -9.70 19.39
CA VAL A 451 25.11 -9.97 20.60
C VAL A 451 24.03 -11.00 20.28
N ARG A 452 23.81 -11.97 21.16
CA ARG A 452 22.66 -12.89 21.13
C ARG A 452 21.54 -12.34 22.00
N LEU A 453 20.32 -12.36 21.48
CA LEU A 453 19.10 -11.98 22.19
C LEU A 453 18.12 -13.15 22.18
N ASP A 454 17.78 -13.66 23.36
CA ASP A 454 16.83 -14.75 23.57
C ASP A 454 15.52 -14.19 24.15
N VAL A 455 14.38 -14.44 23.47
CA VAL A 455 13.05 -13.93 23.87
C VAL A 455 12.12 -15.10 24.19
N PRO A 456 11.82 -15.37 25.47
CA PRO A 456 10.96 -16.49 25.88
C PRO A 456 9.47 -16.25 25.61
N GLY A 457 8.73 -17.34 25.44
CA GLY A 457 7.27 -17.35 25.37
C GLY A 457 6.69 -16.77 24.08
N VAL A 458 7.47 -16.79 22.99
CA VAL A 458 7.01 -16.41 21.64
C VAL A 458 7.28 -17.59 20.71
N ALA A 459 6.21 -18.16 20.15
CA ALA A 459 6.31 -19.25 19.21
C ALA A 459 6.59 -18.74 17.79
N GLY A 460 7.46 -19.43 17.06
CA GLY A 460 7.79 -19.13 15.68
C GLY A 460 9.13 -19.72 15.27
N SER A 461 9.26 -20.16 14.03
CA SER A 461 10.52 -20.67 13.49
C SER A 461 10.71 -20.14 12.07
N GLY A 462 11.91 -19.65 11.76
CA GLY A 462 12.24 -19.12 10.44
C GLY A 462 11.68 -17.71 10.16
N GLY A 463 12.15 -17.12 9.06
CA GLY A 463 11.82 -15.77 8.66
C GLY A 463 12.42 -14.70 9.58
N HIS A 464 11.69 -13.61 9.79
CA HIS A 464 12.16 -12.47 10.59
C HIS A 464 11.07 -11.88 11.47
N ALA A 465 11.45 -11.14 12.50
CA ALA A 465 10.54 -10.40 13.36
C ALA A 465 11.04 -8.98 13.56
N TYR A 466 10.10 -8.04 13.75
CA TYR A 466 10.43 -6.67 14.13
C TYR A 466 10.43 -6.55 15.66
N LEU A 467 11.57 -6.14 16.21
CA LEU A 467 11.75 -5.97 17.64
C LEU A 467 11.68 -4.50 18.04
N TYR A 468 11.00 -4.23 19.16
CA TYR A 468 10.92 -2.92 19.79
C TYR A 468 11.56 -2.99 21.17
N PHE A 469 12.29 -1.94 21.52
CA PHE A 469 13.06 -1.88 22.77
C PHE A 469 12.67 -0.62 23.58
N PRO A 470 11.54 -0.67 24.31
CA PRO A 470 10.94 0.53 24.93
C PRO A 470 11.84 1.22 25.99
N THR A 471 12.84 0.54 26.54
CA THR A 471 13.72 1.09 27.58
C THR A 471 15.11 1.51 27.08
N LEU A 472 15.44 1.30 25.80
CA LEU A 472 16.76 1.67 25.25
C LEU A 472 16.84 3.13 24.78
N SER A 473 15.70 3.72 24.43
CA SER A 473 15.59 5.08 23.90
C SER A 473 14.23 5.66 24.25
N TRP A 474 14.10 6.99 24.17
CA TRP A 474 12.80 7.67 24.30
C TRP A 474 11.85 7.33 23.13
N ARG A 475 12.41 6.79 22.04
CA ARG A 475 11.69 6.44 20.81
C ARG A 475 11.14 5.02 20.89
N VAL A 476 10.11 4.84 21.70
CA VAL A 476 9.50 3.53 21.96
C VAL A 476 8.82 2.89 20.73
N TRP A 477 8.59 3.68 19.67
CA TRP A 477 8.00 3.25 18.40
C TRP A 477 9.02 2.73 17.37
N GLU A 478 10.32 2.91 17.62
CA GLU A 478 11.36 2.38 16.73
C GLU A 478 11.30 0.84 16.72
N ASN A 479 11.30 0.29 15.51
CA ASN A 479 11.29 -1.16 15.29
C ASN A 479 12.34 -1.53 14.25
N HIS A 480 13.05 -2.61 14.54
CA HIS A 480 14.10 -3.12 13.66
C HIS A 480 13.84 -4.60 13.37
N PRO A 481 13.91 -5.01 12.11
CA PRO A 481 13.76 -6.41 11.75
C PRO A 481 15.04 -7.19 12.01
N PHE A 482 14.88 -8.41 12.51
CA PHE A 482 15.94 -9.37 12.75
C PHE A 482 15.48 -10.76 12.32
N SER A 483 16.37 -11.52 11.67
CA SER A 483 16.12 -12.92 11.32
C SER A 483 16.01 -13.79 12.57
N VAL A 484 15.02 -14.68 12.58
CA VAL A 484 14.77 -15.64 13.65
C VAL A 484 15.72 -16.82 13.45
N ALA A 485 16.69 -16.98 14.35
CA ALA A 485 17.69 -18.05 14.25
C ALA A 485 17.21 -19.40 14.79
N CYS A 486 16.31 -19.40 15.78
CA CYS A 486 15.68 -20.60 16.32
C CYS A 486 14.37 -20.25 17.03
N GLY A 487 13.42 -21.20 17.05
CA GLY A 487 12.14 -21.13 17.76
C GLY A 487 12.11 -21.84 19.11
N PHE A 488 13.25 -22.34 19.57
CA PHE A 488 13.40 -23.02 20.85
C PHE A 488 14.59 -22.43 21.61
N LEU A 489 14.45 -22.27 22.92
CA LEU A 489 15.53 -21.84 23.79
C LEU A 489 16.23 -23.08 24.36
N SER A 490 17.49 -23.29 23.97
CA SER A 490 18.35 -24.28 24.62
C SER A 490 19.12 -23.61 25.75
N HIS A 491 18.85 -24.01 26.99
CA HIS A 491 19.62 -23.60 28.15
C HIS A 491 21.00 -24.28 28.11
N ALA A 492 22.02 -23.56 27.67
CA ALA A 492 23.40 -24.01 27.81
C ALA A 492 23.80 -23.97 29.30
N SER A 493 23.62 -25.07 30.02
CA SER A 493 24.36 -25.37 31.25
C SER A 493 25.42 -26.40 30.90
N GLY A 494 26.68 -26.11 31.26
CA GLY A 494 27.85 -26.85 30.77
C GLY A 494 27.93 -28.32 31.16
N VAL A 495 28.75 -29.03 30.37
CA VAL A 495 29.44 -30.31 30.63
C VAL A 495 28.71 -31.62 30.23
N ALA A 496 29.32 -32.26 29.21
CA ALA A 496 29.50 -33.68 28.90
C ALA A 496 28.37 -34.58 28.31
N MET A 497 28.68 -35.16 27.13
CA MET A 497 28.60 -36.57 26.66
C MET A 497 27.21 -37.30 26.71
N CYS A 498 26.82 -38.25 25.85
CA CYS A 498 27.48 -39.08 24.84
C CYS A 498 26.41 -39.73 23.90
N SER A 499 26.90 -40.32 22.80
CA SER A 499 26.33 -41.11 21.69
C SER A 499 25.01 -41.89 21.87
N PRO A 500 24.25 -42.15 20.78
CA PRO A 500 23.28 -43.25 20.72
C PRO A 500 23.78 -44.41 19.83
N SER A 501 23.98 -45.57 20.45
CA SER A 501 23.88 -46.87 19.77
C SER A 501 22.51 -47.47 20.04
N GLU A 502 21.85 -47.85 18.95
CA GLU A 502 20.94 -48.99 18.76
C GLU A 502 19.60 -49.08 19.51
N VAL A 503 18.58 -49.27 18.68
CA VAL A 503 17.16 -49.55 18.94
C VAL A 503 16.99 -51.05 19.21
N PRO A 504 16.03 -51.48 20.05
CA PRO A 504 14.86 -52.17 19.47
C PRO A 504 13.51 -51.79 20.08
N SER A 505 12.56 -51.47 19.18
CA SER A 505 11.14 -51.85 19.13
C SER A 505 10.57 -52.64 20.31
N THR A 506 9.40 -52.26 20.86
CA THR A 506 8.11 -52.95 20.62
C THR A 506 6.89 -52.14 21.11
N TYR A 507 5.76 -52.39 20.45
CA TYR A 507 4.39 -51.91 20.63
C TYR A 507 3.79 -52.12 22.04
N VAL A 508 2.81 -51.30 22.43
CA VAL A 508 1.37 -51.67 22.63
C VAL A 508 0.62 -50.56 23.37
N THR A 509 -0.58 -50.29 22.84
CA THR A 509 -1.69 -49.45 23.32
C THR A 509 -2.21 -49.79 24.72
N SER A 510 -2.66 -48.79 25.51
CA SER A 510 -4.08 -48.70 25.92
C SER A 510 -4.36 -47.63 26.99
N ASP A 511 -5.59 -47.15 26.88
CA ASP A 511 -6.36 -46.17 27.62
C ASP A 511 -6.51 -46.30 29.15
N THR A 512 -6.87 -45.14 29.73
CA THR A 512 -7.88 -44.88 30.79
C THR A 512 -7.60 -45.09 32.28
N LYS A 513 -7.82 -43.96 33.01
CA LYS A 513 -8.51 -43.75 34.31
C LYS A 513 -7.89 -44.40 35.56
N SER A 514 -8.01 -43.88 36.80
CA SER A 514 -8.39 -42.62 37.44
C SER A 514 -8.41 -42.94 38.96
N MET A 515 -8.30 -41.91 39.82
CA MET A 515 -8.66 -41.86 41.26
C MET A 515 -7.52 -42.32 42.22
N ALA A 516 -6.96 -41.40 43.02
CA ALA A 516 -7.41 -40.84 44.32
C ALA A 516 -6.82 -41.67 45.50
N MET A 517 -5.87 -41.16 46.28
CA MET A 517 -5.96 -40.18 47.40
C MET A 517 -6.05 -40.86 48.78
N LYS A 518 -5.01 -40.68 49.62
CA LYS A 518 -4.96 -40.44 51.08
C LYS A 518 -3.61 -40.91 51.65
N GLU A 519 -2.70 -40.09 52.19
CA GLU A 519 -2.66 -39.21 53.38
C GLU A 519 -2.31 -39.91 54.73
N SER A 520 -1.47 -39.22 55.53
CA SER A 520 -0.95 -39.46 56.92
C SER A 520 0.20 -40.48 57.09
N ALA A 521 1.42 -40.18 57.57
CA ALA A 521 2.00 -39.36 58.67
C ALA A 521 2.23 -40.16 59.98
N ASP A 522 3.49 -40.51 60.32
CA ASP A 522 4.14 -40.22 61.62
C ASP A 522 5.58 -40.79 61.84
N ALA A 523 6.43 -39.91 62.39
CA ALA A 523 7.61 -39.98 63.29
C ALA A 523 8.70 -41.12 63.31
N SER A 524 9.95 -40.73 62.96
CA SER A 524 11.31 -40.84 63.60
C SER A 524 11.78 -42.06 64.47
N PRO A 525 13.10 -42.19 64.78
CA PRO A 525 14.35 -42.02 64.01
C PRO A 525 15.33 -43.23 64.16
N ASP A 526 16.16 -43.57 63.17
CA ASP A 526 17.48 -44.17 63.50
C ASP A 526 18.50 -44.17 62.34
N ARG A 527 19.77 -44.34 62.77
CA ARG A 527 21.04 -43.98 62.13
C ARG A 527 21.49 -44.82 60.91
N SER A 528 22.32 -44.15 60.10
CA SER A 528 23.48 -44.62 59.30
C SER A 528 23.27 -45.54 58.10
N GLY A 529 23.72 -45.07 56.93
CA GLY A 529 24.03 -45.90 55.76
C GLY A 529 24.04 -45.12 54.45
N ASP A 530 25.20 -44.55 54.08
CA ASP A 530 25.46 -43.98 52.76
C ASP A 530 25.30 -45.03 51.65
N ILE A 531 24.34 -44.85 50.74
CA ILE A 531 24.42 -45.34 49.35
C ILE A 531 23.78 -44.29 48.42
N SER A 532 24.60 -43.68 47.58
CA SER A 532 24.22 -42.68 46.58
C SER A 532 23.34 -43.29 45.48
N SER A 533 22.02 -43.13 45.60
CA SER A 533 21.10 -43.40 44.49
C SER A 533 21.19 -42.28 43.46
N ALA A 534 21.69 -42.62 42.27
CA ALA A 534 21.73 -41.78 41.09
C ALA A 534 20.36 -41.14 40.82
N LYS A 535 20.31 -39.80 40.82
CA LYS A 535 19.16 -39.03 40.32
C LYS A 535 19.06 -39.25 38.82
N LEU A 536 18.00 -39.93 38.41
CA LEU A 536 17.49 -39.99 37.04
C LEU A 536 17.48 -38.57 36.44
N HIS A 537 18.36 -38.31 35.47
CA HIS A 537 18.38 -37.05 34.73
C HIS A 537 17.19 -37.01 33.77
N THR A 538 16.13 -36.31 34.17
CA THR A 538 15.09 -35.85 33.25
C THR A 538 15.73 -34.85 32.28
N PRO A 539 15.57 -34.97 30.95
CA PRO A 539 16.05 -33.95 30.02
C PRO A 539 15.41 -32.60 30.34
N ALA A 540 16.22 -31.55 30.38
CA ALA A 540 15.77 -30.19 30.68
C ALA A 540 14.64 -29.76 29.70
N PRO A 541 13.58 -29.09 30.18
CA PRO A 541 12.50 -28.64 29.31
C PRO A 541 13.02 -27.60 28.29
N THR A 542 12.77 -27.85 27.01
CA THR A 542 12.99 -26.89 25.93
C THR A 542 11.89 -25.84 25.97
N ASP A 543 12.20 -24.66 26.49
CA ASP A 543 11.23 -23.56 26.53
C ASP A 543 11.03 -22.96 25.13
N ILE A 544 9.78 -22.70 24.77
CA ILE A 544 9.42 -22.03 23.51
C ILE A 544 9.92 -20.58 23.55
N GLY A 545 10.69 -20.17 22.55
CA GLY A 545 11.18 -18.79 22.46
C GLY A 545 12.04 -18.52 21.23
N LEU A 546 12.21 -17.25 20.88
CA LEU A 546 12.94 -16.83 19.70
C LEU A 546 14.37 -16.44 20.03
N THR A 547 15.34 -16.93 19.26
CA THR A 547 16.75 -16.51 19.33
C THR A 547 17.10 -15.60 18.16
N PHE A 548 17.78 -14.49 18.44
CA PHE A 548 18.29 -13.54 17.45
C PHE A 548 19.79 -13.33 17.63
N PHE A 549 20.54 -13.28 16.53
CA PHE A 549 21.92 -12.78 16.53
C PHE A 549 21.92 -11.39 15.91
N ILE A 550 22.37 -10.41 16.69
CA ILE A 550 22.30 -8.99 16.35
C ILE A 550 23.71 -8.47 16.20
N ARG A 551 23.99 -7.90 15.03
CA ARG A 551 25.22 -7.13 14.83
C ARG A 551 25.09 -5.77 15.50
N THR A 552 26.08 -5.40 16.30
CA THR A 552 26.11 -4.09 16.95
C THR A 552 26.62 -3.04 15.96
N CYS A 553 25.73 -2.13 15.60
CA CYS A 553 26.00 -0.98 14.74
C CYS A 553 25.89 0.31 15.58
N LYS A 554 26.23 1.46 14.99
CA LYS A 554 25.96 2.76 15.63
C LYS A 554 24.46 2.92 15.89
N GLY A 555 24.08 3.53 17.02
CA GLY A 555 22.68 3.84 17.35
C GLY A 555 22.09 2.91 18.42
N MET A 556 20.92 2.33 18.16
CA MET A 556 20.20 1.53 19.16
C MET A 556 20.90 0.21 19.49
N THR A 557 21.41 -0.51 18.49
CA THR A 557 22.01 -1.84 18.71
C THR A 557 23.30 -1.81 19.50
N SER A 558 24.06 -0.69 19.51
CA SER A 558 25.22 -0.55 20.40
C SER A 558 24.83 -0.46 21.88
N ARG A 559 23.64 0.06 22.20
CA ARG A 559 23.14 0.17 23.58
C ARG A 559 22.74 -1.17 24.18
N LEU A 560 22.50 -2.19 23.34
CA LEU A 560 22.18 -3.55 23.80
C LEU A 560 23.32 -4.14 24.64
N ARG A 561 24.58 -3.81 24.33
CA ARG A 561 25.76 -4.34 25.04
C ARG A 561 25.80 -4.02 26.54
N ASN A 562 25.18 -2.91 26.94
CA ASN A 562 25.23 -2.45 28.33
C ASN A 562 24.11 -3.06 29.19
N ARG A 563 23.37 -4.03 28.68
CA ARG A 563 22.22 -4.63 29.35
C ARG A 563 22.33 -6.16 29.31
N THR A 564 21.93 -6.80 30.40
CA THR A 564 21.81 -8.26 30.50
C THR A 564 20.39 -8.73 30.24
N THR A 565 19.39 -7.93 30.66
CA THR A 565 17.98 -8.17 30.36
C THR A 565 17.28 -6.85 30.03
N LEU A 566 16.25 -6.91 29.19
CA LEU A 566 15.38 -5.76 28.91
C LEU A 566 13.98 -6.21 28.44
N PRO A 567 12.96 -5.35 28.60
CA PRO A 567 11.69 -5.55 27.94
C PRO A 567 11.85 -5.45 26.41
N VAL A 568 11.24 -6.38 25.69
CA VAL A 568 11.22 -6.47 24.23
C VAL A 568 9.78 -6.76 23.79
N LEU A 569 9.31 -6.05 22.77
CA LEU A 569 8.09 -6.42 22.05
C LEU A 569 8.48 -7.06 20.72
N VAL A 570 7.76 -8.13 20.35
CA VAL A 570 8.00 -8.87 19.11
C VAL A 570 6.80 -8.71 18.19
N GLU A 571 7.00 -8.11 17.02
CA GLU A 571 6.03 -8.09 15.91
C GLU A 571 6.47 -9.12 14.86
N GLY A 572 5.85 -10.29 14.85
CA GLY A 572 6.23 -11.40 13.96
C GLY A 572 5.84 -12.76 14.53
N PRO A 573 6.32 -13.86 13.91
CA PRO A 573 7.24 -13.90 12.77
C PRO A 573 6.59 -13.51 11.42
N TYR A 574 7.41 -13.02 10.49
CA TYR A 574 7.11 -12.71 9.10
C TYR A 574 7.97 -13.59 8.19
N GLY A 575 7.42 -14.07 7.06
CA GLY A 575 8.19 -14.81 6.05
C GLY A 575 8.64 -16.22 6.48
N ALA A 576 7.90 -16.88 7.39
CA ALA A 576 8.21 -18.24 7.83
C ALA A 576 8.02 -19.31 6.73
N SER A 577 7.27 -19.00 5.67
CA SER A 577 7.11 -19.82 4.47
C SER A 577 8.19 -19.46 3.44
N HIS A 578 8.96 -20.44 2.97
CA HIS A 578 9.95 -20.28 1.91
C HIS A 578 9.26 -19.88 0.62
N HIS A 579 9.23 -18.57 0.34
CA HIS A 579 8.62 -17.92 -0.81
C HIS A 579 8.58 -18.77 -2.08
N GLY A 580 7.50 -19.54 -2.26
CA GLY A 580 7.19 -20.40 -3.39
C GLY A 580 8.09 -21.63 -3.61
N ILE A 581 9.10 -21.90 -2.77
CA ILE A 581 10.02 -23.03 -2.95
C ILE A 581 9.78 -24.06 -1.85
N ASP A 582 9.09 -25.13 -2.23
CA ASP A 582 9.01 -26.31 -1.39
C ASP A 582 10.36 -27.03 -1.39
N ILE A 583 11.13 -26.83 -0.31
CA ILE A 583 12.47 -27.41 -0.12
C ILE A 583 12.44 -28.94 -0.27
N SER A 584 11.34 -29.59 0.11
CA SER A 584 11.20 -31.06 0.00
C SER A 584 11.26 -31.56 -1.45
N THR A 585 11.00 -30.67 -2.42
CA THR A 585 11.00 -31.03 -3.85
C THR A 585 12.39 -31.04 -4.49
N TYR A 586 13.42 -30.53 -3.79
CA TYR A 586 14.79 -30.43 -4.28
C TYR A 586 15.73 -31.34 -3.48
N PRO A 587 16.42 -32.29 -4.13
CA PRO A 587 17.34 -33.20 -3.46
C PRO A 587 18.69 -32.54 -3.11
N ASN A 588 19.03 -31.41 -3.73
CA ASN A 588 20.26 -30.68 -3.44
C ASN A 588 19.94 -29.28 -2.92
N ILE A 589 20.57 -28.91 -1.81
CA ILE A 589 20.37 -27.60 -1.17
C ILE A 589 21.74 -26.95 -0.99
N LEU A 590 21.90 -25.76 -1.58
CA LEU A 590 23.09 -24.93 -1.46
C LEU A 590 22.74 -23.66 -0.69
N CYS A 591 23.37 -23.50 0.45
CA CYS A 591 23.16 -22.38 1.35
C CYS A 591 24.40 -21.50 1.38
N ILE A 592 24.27 -20.21 1.04
CA ILE A 592 25.37 -19.23 1.02
C ILE A 592 25.06 -18.13 2.03
N ALA A 593 25.84 -18.06 3.10
CA ALA A 593 25.65 -17.10 4.18
C ALA A 593 26.85 -16.15 4.31
N GLY A 594 26.56 -14.88 4.63
CA GLY A 594 27.56 -13.85 4.90
C GLY A 594 27.35 -13.20 6.27
N GLY A 595 28.32 -13.31 7.17
CA GLY A 595 28.25 -12.77 8.53
C GLY A 595 27.02 -13.30 9.29
N VAL A 596 26.20 -12.40 9.82
CA VAL A 596 24.97 -12.74 10.57
C VAL A 596 23.86 -13.35 9.70
N GLY A 597 23.96 -13.27 8.38
CA GLY A 597 22.98 -13.89 7.45
C GLY A 597 22.84 -15.40 7.63
N ILE A 598 23.78 -16.05 8.32
CA ILE A 598 23.68 -17.46 8.73
C ILE A 598 22.39 -17.76 9.52
N THR A 599 21.86 -16.78 10.24
CA THR A 599 20.64 -16.91 11.05
C THR A 599 19.39 -17.21 10.24
N ALA A 600 19.31 -16.72 9.00
CA ALA A 600 18.22 -17.02 8.08
C ALA A 600 18.31 -18.45 7.54
N VAL A 601 19.52 -18.99 7.45
CA VAL A 601 19.80 -20.19 6.66
C VAL A 601 19.91 -21.46 7.52
N VAL A 602 20.36 -21.34 8.76
CA VAL A 602 20.45 -22.46 9.71
C VAL A 602 19.09 -23.15 9.95
N PRO A 603 17.97 -22.45 10.20
CA PRO A 603 16.67 -23.07 10.37
C PRO A 603 16.19 -23.88 9.15
N LEU A 604 16.66 -23.52 7.95
CA LEU A 604 16.34 -24.25 6.71
C LEU A 604 17.00 -25.63 6.73
N LEU A 605 18.29 -25.64 7.07
CA LEU A 605 19.12 -26.83 7.04
C LEU A 605 18.76 -27.84 8.14
N THR A 606 18.20 -27.38 9.27
CA THR A 606 17.75 -28.29 10.34
C THR A 606 16.54 -29.15 9.95
N ASN A 607 15.76 -28.73 8.95
CA ASN A 607 14.55 -29.43 8.50
C ASN A 607 14.77 -30.24 7.21
N CYS A 608 16.01 -30.38 6.74
CA CYS A 608 16.33 -31.09 5.50
C CYS A 608 16.40 -32.60 5.74
N SER A 609 15.52 -33.37 5.11
CA SER A 609 15.47 -34.83 5.23
C SER A 609 15.87 -35.52 3.92
N GLY A 610 17.15 -35.89 3.78
CA GLY A 610 17.57 -36.96 2.86
C GLY A 610 18.31 -36.57 1.57
N GLY A 611 18.64 -35.29 1.36
CA GLY A 611 19.35 -34.78 0.18
C GLY A 611 20.78 -34.27 0.45
N ARG A 612 21.58 -34.02 -0.60
CA ARG A 612 22.91 -33.39 -0.47
C ARG A 612 22.73 -31.92 -0.10
N SER A 613 23.05 -31.59 1.14
CA SER A 613 22.93 -30.23 1.67
C SER A 613 24.31 -29.65 1.95
N LYS A 614 24.58 -28.44 1.47
CA LYS A 614 25.86 -27.77 1.65
C LYS A 614 25.69 -26.32 2.09
N LEU A 615 26.46 -25.93 3.10
CA LEU A 615 26.52 -24.58 3.63
C LEU A 615 27.91 -23.98 3.39
N PHE A 616 27.95 -22.88 2.66
CA PHE A 616 29.09 -21.99 2.57
C PHE A 616 28.86 -20.77 3.44
N TRP A 617 29.72 -20.55 4.42
CA TRP A 617 29.60 -19.40 5.32
C TRP A 617 30.88 -18.59 5.34
N SER A 618 30.78 -17.32 4.96
CA SER A 618 31.89 -16.36 5.07
C SER A 618 31.68 -15.43 6.26
N VAL A 619 32.69 -15.34 7.12
CA VAL A 619 32.71 -14.43 8.27
C VAL A 619 34.00 -13.62 8.30
N ARG A 620 34.01 -12.54 9.07
CA ARG A 620 35.26 -11.80 9.35
C ARG A 620 36.17 -12.69 10.19
N ARG A 621 37.49 -12.52 10.05
CA ARG A 621 38.46 -13.26 10.87
C ARG A 621 38.29 -12.88 12.33
N GLY A 622 38.33 -13.89 13.23
CA GLY A 622 38.29 -13.67 14.67
C GLY A 622 36.92 -13.33 15.24
N THR A 623 35.82 -13.61 14.52
CA THR A 623 34.47 -13.42 15.07
C THR A 623 34.11 -14.55 16.03
N GLY A 624 33.59 -14.20 17.22
CA GLY A 624 33.00 -15.14 18.17
C GLY A 624 31.70 -15.79 17.68
N LEU A 625 31.10 -15.29 16.59
CA LEU A 625 29.89 -15.87 16.00
C LEU A 625 30.05 -17.35 15.59
N VAL A 626 31.23 -17.74 15.09
CA VAL A 626 31.55 -19.15 14.75
C VAL A 626 31.54 -20.01 16.02
N HIS A 627 32.07 -19.48 17.12
CA HIS A 627 32.06 -20.16 18.41
C HIS A 627 30.63 -20.29 18.95
N ALA A 628 29.84 -19.22 18.89
CA ALA A 628 28.46 -19.21 19.40
C ALA A 628 27.52 -20.18 18.66
N LEU A 629 27.76 -20.42 17.36
CA LEU A 629 26.98 -21.37 16.54
C LEU A 629 27.61 -22.76 16.44
N ARG A 630 28.70 -23.03 17.17
CA ARG A 630 29.47 -24.29 17.05
C ARG A 630 28.60 -25.53 17.22
N ASP A 631 27.72 -25.54 18.22
CA ASP A 631 26.90 -26.71 18.52
C ASP A 631 25.80 -26.91 17.47
N SER A 632 25.20 -25.82 16.97
CA SER A 632 24.30 -25.86 15.82
C SER A 632 24.99 -26.40 14.57
N LEU A 633 26.22 -25.95 14.28
CA LEU A 633 27.00 -26.44 13.12
C LEU A 633 27.40 -27.92 13.29
N LYS A 634 27.74 -28.35 14.50
CA LYS A 634 27.98 -29.78 14.79
C LYS A 634 26.72 -30.60 14.55
N SER A 635 25.57 -30.15 15.05
CA SER A 635 24.28 -30.82 14.83
C SER A 635 23.97 -30.95 13.33
N LEU A 636 24.22 -29.91 12.55
CA LEU A 636 24.03 -29.94 11.10
C LEU A 636 25.00 -30.92 10.40
N ARG A 637 26.27 -30.97 10.82
CA ARG A 637 27.23 -31.97 10.30
C ARG A 637 26.79 -33.40 10.63
N MET A 638 26.31 -33.63 11.85
CA MET A 638 25.77 -34.93 12.25
C MET A 638 24.52 -35.31 11.46
N ALA A 639 23.73 -34.32 11.03
CA ALA A 639 22.60 -34.49 10.13
C ALA A 639 23.00 -34.65 8.64
N GLY A 640 24.30 -34.69 8.32
CA GLY A 640 24.80 -34.92 6.97
C GLY A 640 24.97 -33.67 6.10
N VAL A 641 24.96 -32.47 6.67
CA VAL A 641 25.22 -31.22 5.94
C VAL A 641 26.73 -30.99 5.79
N ASP A 642 27.20 -30.79 4.57
CA ASP A 642 28.58 -30.35 4.30
C ASP A 642 28.73 -28.86 4.62
N ILE A 643 29.71 -28.48 5.45
CA ILE A 643 29.84 -27.11 5.96
C ILE A 643 31.25 -26.59 5.73
N GLU A 644 31.38 -25.63 4.82
CA GLU A 644 32.61 -24.87 4.57
C GLU A 644 32.50 -23.48 5.22
N VAL A 645 33.35 -23.23 6.21
CA VAL A 645 33.46 -21.92 6.89
C VAL A 645 34.74 -21.24 6.44
N ARG A 646 34.64 -20.01 5.92
CA ARG A 646 35.79 -19.18 5.55
C ARG A 646 35.89 -17.94 6.44
N GLU A 647 36.97 -17.86 7.20
CA GLU A 647 37.28 -16.73 8.07
C GLU A 647 38.23 -15.72 7.40
N GLY A 648 37.75 -14.50 7.14
CA GLY A 648 38.55 -13.40 6.62
C GLY A 648 38.89 -13.47 5.12
N GLY A 649 38.29 -14.40 4.38
CA GLY A 649 38.47 -14.55 2.93
C GLY A 649 37.16 -14.38 2.15
N ARG A 650 37.27 -13.95 0.89
CA ARG A 650 36.13 -13.95 -0.05
C ARG A 650 35.93 -15.36 -0.62
N ILE A 651 34.67 -15.73 -0.84
CA ILE A 651 34.30 -16.97 -1.51
C ILE A 651 34.33 -16.73 -3.01
N GLU A 652 34.92 -17.64 -3.78
CA GLU A 652 34.83 -17.63 -5.24
C GLU A 652 33.46 -18.17 -5.67
N LEU A 653 32.45 -17.30 -5.62
CA LEU A 653 31.04 -17.67 -5.81
C LEU A 653 30.76 -18.36 -7.15
N GLN A 654 31.46 -17.95 -8.21
CA GLN A 654 31.31 -18.55 -9.54
C GLN A 654 31.70 -20.02 -9.56
N ALA A 655 32.88 -20.36 -9.02
CA ALA A 655 33.36 -21.74 -8.99
C ALA A 655 32.50 -22.63 -8.08
N VAL A 656 32.13 -22.10 -6.91
CA VAL A 656 31.27 -22.81 -5.94
C VAL A 656 29.90 -23.12 -6.54
N ILE A 657 29.22 -22.12 -7.09
CA ILE A 657 27.86 -22.29 -7.60
C ILE A 657 27.86 -23.19 -8.86
N ALA A 658 28.82 -23.00 -9.76
CA ALA A 658 28.94 -23.85 -10.95
C ALA A 658 29.23 -25.31 -10.58
N GLY A 659 30.20 -25.55 -9.68
CA GLY A 659 30.57 -26.89 -9.25
C GLY A 659 29.43 -27.64 -8.55
N GLU A 660 28.68 -26.96 -7.67
CA GLU A 660 27.54 -27.59 -6.98
C GLU A 660 26.32 -27.80 -7.90
N ILE A 661 26.13 -26.94 -8.92
CA ILE A 661 25.10 -27.16 -9.95
C ILE A 661 25.49 -28.34 -10.84
N GLU A 662 26.75 -28.49 -11.23
CA GLU A 662 27.24 -29.64 -12.01
C GLU A 662 27.14 -30.94 -11.20
N ALA A 663 27.59 -30.93 -9.94
CA ALA A 663 27.46 -32.06 -9.05
C ALA A 663 25.98 -32.42 -8.77
N GLY A 664 25.12 -31.41 -8.64
CA GLY A 664 23.68 -31.57 -8.48
C GLY A 664 22.97 -32.03 -9.76
N ALA A 665 23.49 -31.72 -10.94
CA ALA A 665 22.93 -32.17 -12.22
C ALA A 665 23.06 -33.69 -12.41
N LEU A 666 24.02 -34.34 -11.71
CA LEU A 666 24.17 -35.79 -11.67
C LEU A 666 23.10 -36.48 -10.82
N THR A 667 22.42 -35.75 -9.93
CA THR A 667 21.33 -36.27 -9.10
C THR A 667 19.97 -35.83 -9.63
N THR A 668 19.02 -36.76 -9.69
CA THR A 668 17.68 -36.52 -10.25
C THR A 668 16.87 -35.61 -9.34
N GLY A 669 16.64 -34.34 -9.73
CA GLY A 669 15.67 -33.46 -9.06
C GLY A 669 16.03 -31.98 -8.99
N GLY A 670 17.29 -31.60 -9.23
CA GLY A 670 17.74 -30.19 -9.27
C GLY A 670 18.35 -29.66 -7.97
N THR A 671 18.66 -28.36 -7.93
CA THR A 671 19.33 -27.69 -6.81
C THR A 671 18.58 -26.42 -6.39
N ALA A 672 18.29 -26.29 -5.09
CA ALA A 672 17.78 -25.07 -4.49
C ALA A 672 18.92 -24.27 -3.85
N ILE A 673 19.04 -22.99 -4.20
CA ILE A 673 20.11 -22.10 -3.75
C ILE A 673 19.52 -21.01 -2.87
N PHE A 674 19.95 -20.94 -1.62
CA PHE A 674 19.54 -19.94 -0.63
C PHE A 674 20.70 -19.01 -0.33
N VAL A 675 20.48 -17.69 -0.42
CA VAL A 675 21.49 -16.69 -0.05
C VAL A 675 20.97 -15.74 1.02
N SER A 676 21.79 -15.50 2.04
CA SER A 676 21.55 -14.44 3.02
C SER A 676 22.84 -13.76 3.46
N GLY A 677 22.88 -12.43 3.34
CA GLY A 677 24.06 -11.65 3.72
C GLY A 677 24.06 -10.23 3.14
N PRO A 678 25.24 -9.59 3.03
CA PRO A 678 25.35 -8.23 2.53
C PRO A 678 24.76 -8.07 1.11
N PRO A 679 24.11 -6.93 0.79
CA PRO A 679 23.46 -6.72 -0.51
C PRO A 679 24.37 -7.01 -1.71
N GLY A 680 25.63 -6.58 -1.67
CA GLY A 680 26.58 -6.82 -2.75
C GLY A 680 26.88 -8.30 -2.99
N MET A 681 26.90 -9.12 -1.93
CA MET A 681 27.09 -10.58 -2.04
C MET A 681 25.83 -11.24 -2.60
N ALA A 682 24.64 -10.87 -2.10
CA ALA A 682 23.38 -11.40 -2.60
C ALA A 682 23.16 -11.09 -4.09
N ASP A 683 23.46 -9.85 -4.51
CA ASP A 683 23.41 -9.43 -5.91
C ASP A 683 24.44 -10.16 -6.78
N GLU A 684 25.62 -10.47 -6.25
CA GLU A 684 26.62 -11.28 -6.95
C GLU A 684 26.17 -12.73 -7.13
N VAL A 685 25.68 -13.38 -6.07
CA VAL A 685 25.11 -14.73 -6.14
C VAL A 685 23.96 -14.76 -7.16
N ARG A 686 23.02 -13.82 -7.09
CA ARG A 686 21.89 -13.75 -8.03
C ARG A 686 22.37 -13.67 -9.49
N ARG A 687 23.38 -12.83 -9.78
CA ARG A 687 23.99 -12.71 -11.12
C ARG A 687 24.68 -14.00 -11.57
N VAL A 688 25.42 -14.66 -10.68
CA VAL A 688 26.11 -15.92 -10.96
C VAL A 688 25.09 -17.02 -11.25
N VAL A 689 24.06 -17.17 -10.40
CA VAL A 689 22.99 -18.16 -10.58
C VAL A 689 22.27 -17.95 -11.90
N ALA A 690 21.90 -16.72 -12.23
CA ALA A 690 21.27 -16.40 -13.51
C ALA A 690 22.14 -16.79 -14.71
N ARG A 691 23.46 -16.53 -14.63
CA ARG A 691 24.43 -16.91 -15.67
C ARG A 691 24.56 -18.42 -15.81
N VAL A 692 24.82 -19.14 -14.71
CA VAL A 692 25.01 -20.59 -14.72
C VAL A 692 23.72 -21.29 -15.18
N ALA A 693 22.55 -20.85 -14.71
CA ALA A 693 21.27 -21.39 -15.14
C ALA A 693 21.00 -21.16 -16.64
N SER A 694 21.50 -20.07 -17.23
CA SER A 694 21.38 -19.85 -18.67
C SER A 694 22.28 -20.76 -19.52
N GLN A 695 23.41 -21.21 -18.96
CA GLN A 695 24.40 -22.07 -19.63
C GLN A 695 24.05 -23.55 -19.46
N ALA A 696 23.63 -23.95 -18.25
CA ALA A 696 23.26 -25.33 -17.89
C ALA A 696 21.82 -25.66 -18.32
N LYS A 697 21.61 -25.88 -19.63
CA LYS A 697 20.27 -26.08 -20.23
C LYS A 697 19.43 -27.22 -19.65
N THR A 698 20.07 -28.20 -19.00
CA THR A 698 19.44 -29.39 -18.42
C THR A 698 19.22 -29.29 -16.90
N ALA A 699 19.86 -28.33 -16.22
CA ALA A 699 19.79 -28.18 -14.77
C ALA A 699 18.46 -27.53 -14.35
N VAL A 700 17.93 -27.99 -13.21
CA VAL A 700 16.75 -27.40 -12.56
C VAL A 700 17.25 -26.66 -11.33
N ILE A 701 17.05 -25.34 -11.29
CA ILE A 701 17.61 -24.45 -10.27
C ILE A 701 16.49 -23.58 -9.68
N ALA A 702 16.34 -23.61 -8.37
CA ALA A 702 15.56 -22.63 -7.61
C ALA A 702 16.52 -21.69 -6.88
N PHE A 703 16.19 -20.39 -6.85
CA PHE A 703 16.99 -19.39 -6.14
C PHE A 703 16.12 -18.60 -5.19
N HIS A 704 16.58 -18.50 -3.95
CA HIS A 704 15.95 -17.74 -2.90
C HIS A 704 16.94 -16.79 -2.25
N GLU A 705 16.51 -15.57 -2.00
CA GLU A 705 17.30 -14.56 -1.33
C GLU A 705 16.55 -14.00 -0.14
N GLU A 706 17.17 -14.10 1.02
CA GLU A 706 16.73 -13.46 2.24
C GLU A 706 17.76 -12.38 2.63
N SER A 707 17.53 -11.16 2.15
CA SER A 707 18.38 -10.01 2.44
C SER A 707 17.55 -8.84 2.97
N PHE A 708 18.10 -8.18 3.99
CA PHE A 708 17.57 -6.91 4.48
C PHE A 708 18.49 -5.78 4.03
N SER A 709 18.01 -4.96 3.08
CA SER A 709 18.71 -3.75 2.65
C SER A 709 18.05 -2.52 3.29
N TRP A 710 18.71 -1.88 4.27
CA TRP A 710 18.36 -0.54 4.74
C TRP A 710 19.39 0.49 4.27
#